data_AF-A0A7J7CLH6-F1
#
_entry.id   AF-A0A7J7CLH6-F1
#
_cell.length_a   1.000
_cell.length_b   1.000
_cell.length_c   1.000
_cell.angle_alpha   90.00
_cell.angle_beta   90.00
_cell.angle_gamma   90.00
#
_symmetry.space_group_name_H-M   'P 1'
#
loop_
_entity.id
_entity.type
_entity.pdbx_description
1 polymer ?
#
loop_
_entity_poly.entity_id
_entity_poly.type
_entity_poly.pdbx_seq_one_letter_code
_entity_poly.pdbx_strand_id
1 'polypeptide(L)'
;MVWREKPRKSDGVLRLFTWVVLGLALLETTAYGGGRVKAEHKNAYASMMYMGTPRDYGFYVATRVMIRSLARLHVDADLVVIASVDVPLSWVRALEQEDGAKVVRVKSLNNPYKNQANFDRRFKLTLNKLYAWSLVDYDRVVMLDSDNLFLQKTDELFQCGQFCAAFINPCIFHTGLFVLKPSMDVFKDMLHQLEIGKENEDGADQGFIGAYFPDLLDQPMFHPPANGTKLDGTYRLPLGYQMDASYYYLRLRWSVPCGPNSVITFPGAPWLKPWYWWSWPVLPLGISWHEQRRQTLGYSAEMPMVVIQSVVYLGIIALTRVARPNLSKLCYRQSDKNINLVQAGVKVIAVWSIIAAYIVPIIVIPCTLHPILAWSIYFLGSFALCSIIVNAFLLPMLPVLVPWLGILGVLFAMAFPWYENGVVRALAVFGYAFCCAPVLWVSLVKIRDCLQVTSSHQWVGPVGLRVLTVDTTGSGNFQSVQAAVDAVPENNMENVVIQISAGYYIEKVVVPVTKPYITFQGEGREVTVIEWHDRARDRGANGQQLRTYRTASVSVFANYFSARNISFKNTAPAPMPGMQGWQAVAFRISGDKAYFSGCGFYGAQDTLCDDAGRHYFKDCYIEGSIDFIFGNGRSMYKDCELHSIATRFGSIAAHFRNTLDEKTGFAFLDCKVTGNGPILVGRAMGKYARIVYSYTYFDDVVAHAVWDGLDQTTNNNRTAFFGVYKCWGPGAPTLQGVSWARELDYDSAHKFLAKSFVNGRHWIAPSDA
;
A
#
# COMPACT_ATOMS: atom_id res chain seq x y z
N MET A 1 21.62 24.19 55.97
CA MET A 1 20.35 24.75 55.46
C MET A 1 20.61 25.33 54.08
N VAL A 2 20.11 24.63 53.06
CA VAL A 2 19.92 24.98 51.63
C VAL A 2 21.06 25.67 50.85
N TRP A 3 21.52 24.92 49.85
CA TRP A 3 22.51 25.28 48.83
C TRP A 3 21.94 26.13 47.69
N ARG A 4 22.85 26.88 47.04
CA ARG A 4 22.70 27.72 45.83
C ARG A 4 22.08 26.99 44.63
N GLU A 5 21.34 27.76 43.81
CA GLU A 5 21.36 27.64 42.34
C GLU A 5 21.43 29.04 41.67
N LYS A 6 22.35 29.17 40.70
CA LYS A 6 22.54 30.32 39.79
C LYS A 6 21.76 30.05 38.49
N PRO A 7 21.14 31.05 37.83
CA PRO A 7 20.76 30.92 36.43
C PRO A 7 21.93 31.31 35.51
N ARG A 8 22.17 30.48 34.48
CA ARG A 8 23.22 30.66 33.47
C ARG A 8 22.57 30.91 32.09
N LYS A 9 22.96 32.04 31.50
CA LYS A 9 22.97 32.44 30.07
C LYS A 9 22.37 31.47 29.03
N SER A 10 21.37 31.94 28.27
CA SER A 10 21.23 31.64 26.83
C SER A 10 20.43 32.70 26.02
N ASP A 11 20.74 33.99 26.15
CA ASP A 11 20.15 35.06 25.30
C ASP A 11 21.03 35.42 24.08
N GLY A 12 21.66 34.40 23.48
CA GLY A 12 22.58 34.56 22.34
C GLY A 12 22.06 34.02 21.00
N VAL A 13 20.95 33.28 20.97
CA VAL A 13 20.53 32.53 19.76
C VAL A 13 19.23 33.08 19.16
N LEU A 14 18.41 33.80 19.94
CA LEU A 14 17.13 34.35 19.46
C LEU A 14 17.26 35.72 18.77
N ARG A 15 18.37 36.44 18.97
CA ARG A 15 18.65 37.73 18.30
C ARG A 15 19.37 37.61 16.96
N LEU A 16 19.94 36.44 16.62
CA LEU A 16 20.59 36.23 15.33
C LEU A 16 19.59 35.86 14.21
N PHE A 17 18.42 35.30 14.57
CA PHE A 17 17.38 34.92 13.61
C PHE A 17 16.49 36.09 13.15
N THR A 18 16.42 37.17 13.93
CA THR A 18 15.60 38.36 13.58
C THR A 18 16.34 39.32 12.64
N TRP A 19 17.68 39.34 12.66
CA TRP A 19 18.48 40.26 11.83
C TRP A 19 18.86 39.71 10.45
N VAL A 20 18.78 38.40 10.23
CA VAL A 20 19.00 37.78 8.90
C VAL A 20 17.72 37.81 8.04
N VAL A 21 16.54 37.84 8.66
CA VAL A 21 15.24 37.94 7.96
C VAL A 21 14.86 39.39 7.63
N LEU A 22 15.46 40.38 8.30
CA LEU A 22 15.29 41.81 8.01
C LEU A 22 16.37 42.40 7.09
N GLY A 23 17.45 41.67 6.81
CA GLY A 23 18.58 42.12 5.97
C GLY A 23 18.48 41.82 4.47
N LEU A 24 17.47 41.04 4.04
CA LEU A 24 17.26 40.67 2.62
C LEU A 24 15.99 41.29 2.01
N ALA A 25 15.34 42.23 2.71
CA ALA A 25 14.13 42.92 2.26
C ALA A 25 14.37 44.39 1.83
N LEU A 26 15.63 44.82 1.66
CA LEU A 26 15.98 46.23 1.42
C LEU A 26 16.98 46.48 0.26
N LEU A 27 17.02 45.60 -0.74
CA LEU A 27 17.77 45.83 -1.98
C LEU A 27 16.93 45.46 -3.19
N GLU A 28 15.85 46.19 -3.43
CA GLU A 28 15.22 46.31 -4.76
C GLU A 28 14.15 47.42 -4.72
N THR A 29 14.56 48.68 -4.66
CA THR A 29 13.66 49.80 -5.01
C THR A 29 14.48 51.04 -5.33
N THR A 30 15.02 51.10 -6.56
CA THR A 30 15.14 52.35 -7.33
C THR A 30 15.49 52.02 -8.78
N ALA A 31 14.47 51.75 -9.59
CA ALA A 31 14.53 51.99 -11.03
C ALA A 31 13.26 52.76 -11.39
N TYR A 32 13.40 54.08 -11.34
CA TYR A 32 12.37 55.06 -11.64
C TYR A 32 11.94 54.90 -13.11
N GLY A 33 10.63 54.86 -13.34
CA GLY A 33 10.01 54.58 -14.63
C GLY A 33 10.37 55.62 -15.70
N GLY A 34 10.99 55.15 -16.78
CA GLY A 34 10.93 55.81 -18.07
C GLY A 34 9.72 55.30 -18.84
N GLY A 35 8.70 56.14 -18.98
CA GLY A 35 7.53 55.85 -19.83
C GLY A 35 7.97 55.68 -21.28
N ARG A 36 7.95 54.44 -21.77
CA ARG A 36 8.12 54.13 -23.19
C ARG A 36 6.79 54.42 -23.89
N VAL A 37 6.77 55.39 -24.78
CA VAL A 37 5.64 55.62 -25.70
C VAL A 37 5.41 54.30 -26.48
N LYS A 38 4.26 53.65 -26.28
CA LYS A 38 3.89 52.41 -26.99
C LYS A 38 3.71 52.74 -28.47
N ALA A 39 4.43 52.04 -29.35
CA ALA A 39 4.16 52.07 -30.77
C ALA A 39 2.74 51.56 -31.03
N GLU A 40 1.97 52.27 -31.84
CA GLU A 40 0.62 51.86 -32.24
C GLU A 40 0.74 50.80 -33.34
N HIS A 41 0.45 49.55 -33.01
CA HIS A 41 0.46 48.46 -34.00
C HIS A 41 -0.87 48.41 -34.75
N LYS A 42 -0.80 48.11 -36.05
CA LYS A 42 -2.00 47.98 -36.91
C LYS A 42 -2.71 46.64 -36.80
N ASN A 43 -2.05 45.63 -36.23
CA ASN A 43 -2.58 44.27 -36.09
C ASN A 43 -2.52 43.82 -34.63
N ALA A 44 -3.27 42.77 -34.30
CA ALA A 44 -3.27 42.19 -32.96
C ALA A 44 -3.25 40.66 -32.95
N TYR A 45 -2.52 40.09 -31.99
CA TYR A 45 -2.76 38.73 -31.51
C TYR A 45 -3.75 38.81 -30.35
N ALA A 46 -4.91 38.16 -30.49
CA ALA A 46 -5.97 38.19 -29.49
C ALA A 46 -6.19 36.82 -28.86
N SER A 47 -6.53 36.78 -27.57
CA SER A 47 -6.99 35.57 -26.90
C SER A 47 -8.16 35.86 -25.96
N MET A 48 -9.00 34.86 -25.69
CA MET A 48 -10.15 34.98 -24.81
C MET A 48 -9.84 34.47 -23.41
N MET A 49 -10.28 35.20 -22.39
CA MET A 49 -10.25 34.79 -20.99
C MET A 49 -11.63 34.97 -20.37
N TYR A 50 -12.16 33.92 -19.75
CA TYR A 50 -13.43 33.98 -19.02
C TYR A 50 -13.36 33.10 -17.76
N MET A 51 -14.27 33.38 -16.83
CA MET A 51 -14.43 32.60 -15.60
C MET A 51 -15.68 31.74 -15.68
N GLY A 52 -15.67 30.58 -15.01
CA GLY A 52 -16.83 29.70 -14.91
C GLY A 52 -16.49 28.22 -14.74
N THR A 53 -15.21 27.86 -14.60
CA THR A 53 -14.78 26.48 -14.43
C THR A 53 -13.73 26.33 -13.31
N PRO A 54 -13.60 25.15 -12.68
CA PRO A 54 -12.51 24.90 -11.73
C PRO A 54 -11.09 25.01 -12.34
N ARG A 55 -10.97 25.20 -13.66
CA ARG A 55 -9.71 25.21 -14.41
C ARG A 55 -9.24 26.61 -14.81
N ASP A 56 -9.98 27.65 -14.44
CA ASP A 56 -9.76 29.02 -14.92
C ASP A 56 -8.33 29.51 -14.63
N TYR A 57 -7.76 29.17 -13.46
CA TYR A 57 -6.38 29.52 -13.14
C TYR A 57 -5.35 28.85 -14.06
N GLY A 58 -5.59 27.61 -14.49
CA GLY A 58 -4.69 26.92 -15.43
C GLY A 58 -4.63 27.61 -16.79
N PHE A 59 -5.80 28.02 -17.30
CA PHE A 59 -5.90 28.78 -18.55
C PHE A 59 -5.34 30.19 -18.41
N TYR A 60 -5.53 30.86 -17.27
CA TYR A 60 -4.86 32.14 -16.98
C TYR A 60 -3.34 32.02 -17.11
N VAL A 61 -2.73 31.03 -16.45
CA VAL A 61 -1.28 30.80 -16.57
C VAL A 61 -0.89 30.49 -18.01
N ALA A 62 -1.68 29.70 -18.72
CA ALA A 62 -1.42 29.37 -20.12
C ALA A 62 -1.44 30.61 -21.03
N THR A 63 -2.44 31.48 -20.88
CA THR A 63 -2.53 32.77 -21.59
C THR A 63 -1.31 33.64 -21.30
N ARG A 64 -0.87 33.74 -20.05
CA ARG A 64 0.33 34.52 -19.69
C ARG A 64 1.60 33.97 -20.35
N VAL A 65 1.78 32.65 -20.33
CA VAL A 65 2.93 32.00 -21.01
C VAL A 65 2.89 32.29 -22.50
N MET A 66 1.74 32.15 -23.15
CA MET A 66 1.57 32.42 -24.58
C MET A 66 1.91 33.88 -24.92
N ILE A 67 1.34 34.85 -24.19
CA ILE A 67 1.57 36.29 -24.40
C ILE A 67 3.05 36.64 -24.24
N ARG A 68 3.68 36.20 -23.14
CA ARG A 68 5.12 36.44 -22.93
C ARG A 68 5.98 35.73 -23.96
N SER A 69 5.56 34.58 -24.47
CA SER A 69 6.29 33.88 -25.55
C SER A 69 6.25 34.70 -26.84
N LEU A 70 5.09 35.21 -27.23
CA LEU A 70 4.94 36.11 -28.38
C LEU A 70 5.75 37.41 -28.20
N ALA A 71 5.73 38.00 -27.01
CA ALA A 71 6.53 39.19 -26.71
C ALA A 71 8.03 38.93 -26.87
N ARG A 72 8.54 37.78 -26.42
CA ARG A 72 9.95 37.38 -26.60
C ARG A 72 10.34 37.11 -28.05
N LEU A 73 9.37 36.73 -28.88
CA LEU A 73 9.55 36.59 -30.33
C LEU A 73 9.56 37.94 -31.07
N HIS A 74 9.37 39.06 -30.36
CA HIS A 74 9.36 40.41 -30.92
C HIS A 74 8.37 40.54 -32.10
N VAL A 75 7.14 40.07 -31.88
CA VAL A 75 6.03 40.23 -32.84
C VAL A 75 5.70 41.71 -33.07
N ASP A 76 5.35 42.05 -34.32
CA ASP A 76 4.96 43.41 -34.74
C ASP A 76 3.44 43.57 -34.69
N ALA A 77 2.87 43.36 -33.50
CA ALA A 77 1.44 43.41 -33.25
C ALA A 77 1.16 43.65 -31.76
N ASP A 78 -0.01 44.21 -31.48
CA ASP A 78 -0.49 44.32 -30.11
C ASP A 78 -0.91 42.94 -29.57
N LEU A 79 -0.60 42.69 -28.30
CA LEU A 79 -1.05 41.50 -27.59
C LEU A 79 -2.34 41.86 -26.85
N VAL A 80 -3.48 41.31 -27.26
CA VAL A 80 -4.81 41.65 -26.76
C VAL A 80 -5.42 40.46 -26.01
N VAL A 81 -6.01 40.72 -24.85
CA VAL A 81 -6.81 39.74 -24.13
C VAL A 81 -8.24 40.24 -23.98
N ILE A 82 -9.18 39.53 -24.58
CA ILE A 82 -10.61 39.77 -24.39
C ILE A 82 -10.99 39.06 -23.09
N ALA A 83 -11.23 39.82 -22.02
CA ALA A 83 -11.55 39.28 -20.70
C ALA A 83 -13.02 39.49 -20.38
N SER A 84 -13.73 38.44 -19.97
CA SER A 84 -15.08 38.62 -19.44
C SER A 84 -15.05 39.48 -18.17
N VAL A 85 -16.14 40.19 -17.88
CA VAL A 85 -16.24 41.03 -16.67
C VAL A 85 -16.00 40.25 -15.37
N ASP A 86 -16.23 38.94 -15.38
CA ASP A 86 -16.05 38.05 -14.24
C ASP A 86 -14.58 37.72 -13.94
N VAL A 87 -13.66 38.01 -14.86
CA VAL A 87 -12.22 37.81 -14.65
C VAL A 87 -11.71 38.74 -13.53
N PRO A 88 -10.98 38.21 -12.52
CA PRO A 88 -10.48 39.01 -11.41
C PRO A 88 -9.63 40.20 -11.85
N LEU A 89 -9.85 41.36 -11.24
CA LEU A 89 -9.09 42.58 -11.55
C LEU A 89 -7.58 42.43 -11.29
N SER A 90 -7.18 41.57 -10.34
CA SER A 90 -5.77 41.27 -10.11
C SER A 90 -5.11 40.59 -11.31
N TRP A 91 -5.82 39.68 -11.99
CA TRP A 91 -5.34 39.00 -13.19
C TRP A 91 -5.28 39.94 -14.38
N VAL A 92 -6.29 40.81 -14.51
CA VAL A 92 -6.28 41.88 -15.52
C VAL A 92 -5.06 42.78 -15.36
N ARG A 93 -4.79 43.26 -14.14
CA ARG A 93 -3.61 44.09 -13.87
C ARG A 93 -2.30 43.38 -14.18
N ALA A 94 -2.17 42.09 -13.85
CA ALA A 94 -0.98 41.31 -14.16
C ALA A 94 -0.78 41.18 -15.69
N LEU A 95 -1.84 40.90 -16.44
CA LEU A 95 -1.79 40.84 -17.91
C LEU A 95 -1.37 42.18 -18.52
N GLU A 96 -1.87 43.30 -17.99
CA GLU A 96 -1.57 44.64 -18.51
C GLU A 96 -0.16 45.13 -18.11
N GLN A 97 0.16 45.05 -16.83
CA GLN A 97 1.34 45.70 -16.25
C GLN A 97 2.58 44.81 -16.31
N GLU A 98 2.43 43.50 -16.11
CA GLU A 98 3.56 42.57 -16.09
C GLU A 98 3.77 41.91 -17.46
N ASP A 99 2.71 41.62 -18.20
CA ASP A 99 2.79 40.90 -19.48
C ASP A 99 2.69 41.82 -20.70
N GLY A 100 2.36 43.10 -20.49
CA GLY A 100 2.30 44.13 -21.53
C GLY A 100 1.07 44.09 -22.45
N ALA A 101 0.11 43.21 -22.16
CA ALA A 101 -1.10 43.02 -22.97
C ALA A 101 -2.09 44.19 -22.84
N LYS A 102 -2.91 44.41 -23.86
CA LYS A 102 -4.09 45.28 -23.81
C LYS A 102 -5.30 44.43 -23.44
N VAL A 103 -5.94 44.69 -22.29
CA VAL A 103 -7.10 43.89 -21.86
C VAL A 103 -8.40 44.59 -22.22
N VAL A 104 -9.22 43.95 -23.04
CA VAL A 104 -10.56 44.43 -23.44
C VAL A 104 -11.60 43.71 -22.60
N ARG A 105 -12.32 44.45 -21.76
CA ARG A 105 -13.34 43.86 -20.88
C ARG A 105 -14.71 43.80 -21.54
N VAL A 106 -15.31 42.61 -21.59
CA VAL A 106 -16.59 42.35 -22.26
C VAL A 106 -17.58 41.60 -21.37
N LYS A 107 -18.87 41.76 -21.61
CA LYS A 107 -19.90 40.95 -20.94
C LYS A 107 -19.95 39.56 -21.56
N SER A 108 -20.18 38.52 -20.76
CA SER A 108 -20.33 37.17 -21.30
C SER A 108 -21.60 37.04 -22.15
N LEU A 109 -21.48 36.47 -23.35
CA LEU A 109 -22.61 36.15 -24.22
C LEU A 109 -23.44 35.00 -23.63
N ASN A 110 -24.76 35.11 -23.72
CA ASN A 110 -25.66 34.01 -23.34
C ASN A 110 -25.66 32.95 -24.43
N ASN A 111 -25.39 31.69 -24.07
CA ASN A 111 -25.44 30.59 -25.02
C ASN A 111 -26.90 30.09 -25.21
N PRO A 112 -27.52 30.30 -26.39
CA PRO A 112 -28.90 29.87 -26.65
C PRO A 112 -29.05 28.35 -26.76
N TYR A 113 -27.97 27.64 -27.05
CA TYR A 113 -27.95 26.18 -27.27
C TYR A 113 -27.86 25.36 -25.98
N LYS A 114 -27.78 26.01 -24.81
CA LYS A 114 -27.59 25.37 -23.49
C LYS A 114 -28.64 24.31 -23.12
N ASN A 115 -29.80 24.33 -23.77
CA ASN A 115 -30.92 23.42 -23.53
C ASN A 115 -31.06 22.32 -24.60
N GLN A 116 -30.14 22.23 -25.57
CA GLN A 116 -30.14 21.15 -26.56
C GLN A 116 -29.86 19.79 -25.90
N ALA A 117 -30.41 18.71 -26.47
CA ALA A 117 -30.36 17.36 -25.88
C ALA A 117 -28.93 16.84 -25.65
N ASN A 118 -27.97 17.22 -26.49
CA ASN A 118 -26.56 16.79 -26.44
C ASN A 118 -25.60 17.89 -25.97
N PHE A 119 -26.09 18.93 -25.29
CA PHE A 119 -25.26 20.07 -24.90
C PHE A 119 -24.24 19.71 -23.81
N ASP A 120 -22.94 19.92 -24.09
CA ASP A 120 -21.89 19.81 -23.08
C ASP A 120 -21.84 21.09 -22.24
N ARG A 121 -22.03 20.95 -20.92
CA ARG A 121 -21.98 22.08 -19.97
C ARG A 121 -20.67 22.86 -20.02
N ARG A 122 -19.57 22.28 -20.51
CA ARG A 122 -18.28 22.96 -20.71
C ARG A 122 -18.36 24.10 -21.75
N PHE A 123 -19.34 24.07 -22.65
CA PHE A 123 -19.53 25.05 -23.73
C PHE A 123 -20.42 26.24 -23.35
N LYS A 124 -20.78 26.37 -22.07
CA LYS A 124 -21.65 27.47 -21.60
C LYS A 124 -21.13 28.87 -21.95
N LEU A 125 -19.82 29.07 -22.04
CA LEU A 125 -19.17 30.39 -22.20
C LEU A 125 -18.29 30.50 -23.45
N THR A 126 -18.31 29.50 -24.34
CA THR A 126 -17.37 29.41 -25.47
C THR A 126 -17.67 30.40 -26.59
N LEU A 127 -18.92 30.85 -26.74
CA LEU A 127 -19.33 31.84 -27.75
C LEU A 127 -18.67 33.22 -27.57
N ASN A 128 -18.01 33.49 -26.45
CA ASN A 128 -17.32 34.78 -26.23
C ASN A 128 -16.20 35.05 -27.25
N LYS A 129 -15.68 34.03 -27.95
CA LYS A 129 -14.69 34.26 -29.03
C LYS A 129 -15.21 35.15 -30.16
N LEU A 130 -16.53 35.27 -30.34
CA LEU A 130 -17.13 36.15 -31.35
C LEU A 130 -16.77 37.64 -31.15
N TYR A 131 -16.43 38.05 -29.92
CA TYR A 131 -15.93 39.41 -29.66
C TYR A 131 -14.65 39.75 -30.42
N ALA A 132 -13.93 38.78 -30.96
CA ALA A 132 -12.76 39.05 -31.80
C ALA A 132 -13.11 39.91 -33.03
N TRP A 133 -14.33 39.80 -33.58
CA TRP A 133 -14.80 40.64 -34.68
C TRP A 133 -15.14 42.08 -34.27
N SER A 134 -15.29 42.35 -32.96
CA SER A 134 -15.55 43.70 -32.44
C SER A 134 -14.29 44.57 -32.31
N LEU A 135 -13.10 43.99 -32.49
CA LEU A 135 -11.80 44.67 -32.37
C LEU A 135 -11.46 45.53 -33.61
N VAL A 136 -12.37 46.43 -33.99
CA VAL A 136 -12.29 47.23 -35.23
C VAL A 136 -11.17 48.28 -35.27
N ASP A 137 -10.46 48.48 -34.17
CA ASP A 137 -9.26 49.31 -34.11
C ASP A 137 -8.05 48.67 -34.83
N TYR A 138 -8.14 47.38 -35.19
CA TYR A 138 -7.06 46.65 -35.87
C TYR A 138 -7.44 46.23 -37.29
N ASP A 139 -6.46 46.27 -38.20
CA ASP A 139 -6.59 45.82 -39.58
C ASP A 139 -6.82 44.30 -39.68
N ARG A 140 -6.11 43.54 -38.84
CA ARG A 140 -6.15 42.08 -38.75
C ARG A 140 -5.96 41.62 -37.31
N VAL A 141 -6.70 40.59 -36.96
CA VAL A 141 -6.61 39.93 -35.65
C VAL A 141 -6.33 38.46 -35.86
N VAL A 142 -5.26 37.96 -35.24
CA VAL A 142 -5.00 36.52 -35.10
C VAL A 142 -5.59 36.09 -33.76
N MET A 143 -6.72 35.38 -33.80
CA MET A 143 -7.37 34.85 -32.62
C MET A 143 -6.74 33.51 -32.21
N LEU A 144 -6.43 33.37 -30.93
CA LEU A 144 -5.67 32.28 -30.35
C LEU A 144 -6.36 31.66 -29.15
N ASP A 145 -6.36 30.33 -29.10
CA ASP A 145 -6.59 29.63 -27.86
C ASP A 145 -5.38 29.73 -26.92
N SER A 146 -5.67 29.78 -25.63
CA SER A 146 -4.67 29.88 -24.57
C SER A 146 -3.74 28.67 -24.47
N ASP A 147 -4.06 27.57 -25.16
CA ASP A 147 -3.25 26.37 -25.25
C ASP A 147 -2.40 26.29 -26.53
N ASN A 148 -2.18 27.43 -27.20
CA ASN A 148 -1.20 27.58 -28.26
C ASN A 148 0.18 27.99 -27.69
N LEU A 149 1.24 27.37 -28.22
CA LEU A 149 2.63 27.70 -27.92
C LEU A 149 3.39 28.01 -29.21
N PHE A 150 3.87 29.24 -29.33
CA PHE A 150 4.62 29.71 -30.49
C PHE A 150 6.09 29.36 -30.36
N LEU A 151 6.64 28.71 -31.38
CA LEU A 151 8.06 28.36 -31.49
C LEU A 151 8.84 29.42 -32.28
N GLN A 152 8.17 30.15 -33.17
CA GLN A 152 8.75 31.21 -33.99
C GLN A 152 7.75 32.33 -34.24
N LYS A 153 8.26 33.48 -34.67
CA LYS A 153 7.49 34.66 -35.08
C LYS A 153 6.60 34.31 -36.28
N THR A 154 5.34 34.77 -36.29
CA THR A 154 4.32 34.38 -37.31
C THR A 154 3.52 35.57 -37.86
N ASP A 155 4.16 36.74 -37.96
CA ASP A 155 3.50 37.97 -38.38
C ASP A 155 2.99 37.90 -39.84
N GLU A 156 3.50 36.96 -40.64
CA GLU A 156 3.00 36.68 -41.98
C GLU A 156 1.52 36.27 -42.00
N LEU A 157 0.97 35.80 -40.88
CA LEU A 157 -0.47 35.53 -40.73
C LEU A 157 -1.32 36.80 -40.94
N PHE A 158 -0.78 38.00 -40.66
CA PHE A 158 -1.49 39.27 -40.90
C PHE A 158 -1.62 39.64 -42.39
N GLN A 159 -1.00 38.86 -43.29
CA GLN A 159 -1.18 39.00 -44.74
C GLN A 159 -2.41 38.24 -45.25
N CYS A 160 -3.06 37.43 -44.40
CA CYS A 160 -4.33 36.79 -44.70
C CYS A 160 -5.42 37.81 -45.08
N GLY A 161 -6.38 37.38 -45.91
CA GLY A 161 -7.56 38.15 -46.30
C GLY A 161 -8.57 38.42 -45.19
N GLN A 162 -9.85 38.28 -45.51
CA GLN A 162 -10.96 38.59 -44.61
C GLN A 162 -11.09 37.57 -43.48
N PHE A 163 -10.84 36.29 -43.77
CA PHE A 163 -10.89 35.22 -42.79
C PHE A 163 -9.99 34.06 -43.21
N CYS A 164 -9.13 33.58 -42.32
CA CYS A 164 -8.35 32.36 -42.53
C CYS A 164 -8.39 31.46 -41.31
N ALA A 165 -8.61 30.17 -41.48
CA ALA A 165 -8.61 29.24 -40.36
C ALA A 165 -8.02 27.88 -40.70
N ALA A 166 -7.60 27.16 -39.68
CA ALA A 166 -7.12 25.79 -39.80
C ALA A 166 -8.25 24.77 -39.71
N PHE A 167 -8.01 23.58 -40.27
CA PHE A 167 -8.90 22.42 -40.19
C PHE A 167 -8.15 21.22 -39.58
N ILE A 168 -8.78 20.50 -38.66
CA ILE A 168 -8.27 19.24 -38.07
C ILE A 168 -8.93 18.08 -38.76
N ASN A 169 -8.16 17.23 -39.48
CA ASN A 169 -8.74 16.32 -40.48
C ASN A 169 -9.45 17.19 -41.56
N PRO A 170 -9.24 17.00 -42.88
CA PRO A 170 -9.65 17.99 -43.88
C PRO A 170 -11.06 18.59 -43.74
N CYS A 171 -12.01 17.92 -43.08
CA CYS A 171 -13.40 18.35 -42.95
C CYS A 171 -13.79 19.11 -41.67
N ILE A 172 -12.98 19.16 -40.59
CA ILE A 172 -13.43 19.76 -39.31
C ILE A 172 -12.75 21.10 -39.07
N PHE A 173 -13.55 22.17 -39.04
CA PHE A 173 -13.10 23.52 -38.71
C PHE A 173 -12.55 23.61 -37.27
N HIS A 174 -11.50 24.39 -37.05
CA HIS A 174 -10.86 24.53 -35.74
C HIS A 174 -10.69 25.98 -35.29
N THR A 175 -11.24 26.33 -34.12
CA THR A 175 -11.22 27.71 -33.59
C THR A 175 -10.00 28.06 -32.73
N GLY A 176 -9.03 27.16 -32.60
CA GLY A 176 -7.85 27.42 -31.77
C GLY A 176 -6.79 28.32 -32.39
N LEU A 177 -6.80 28.48 -33.72
CA LEU A 177 -6.07 29.56 -34.40
C LEU A 177 -6.79 29.96 -35.69
N PHE A 178 -7.17 31.22 -35.78
CA PHE A 178 -7.70 31.79 -37.01
C PHE A 178 -7.36 33.28 -37.12
N VAL A 179 -7.30 33.77 -38.35
CA VAL A 179 -7.09 35.19 -38.67
C VAL A 179 -8.40 35.76 -39.18
N LEU A 180 -8.73 36.97 -38.77
CA LEU A 180 -9.93 37.67 -39.21
C LEU A 180 -9.64 39.14 -39.48
N LYS A 181 -10.43 39.73 -40.38
CA LYS A 181 -10.61 41.18 -40.50
C LYS A 181 -11.79 41.59 -39.61
N PRO A 182 -11.57 42.39 -38.56
CA PRO A 182 -12.66 42.80 -37.67
C PRO A 182 -13.73 43.59 -38.41
N SER A 183 -15.00 43.40 -38.03
CA SER A 183 -16.13 44.12 -38.60
C SER A 183 -17.29 44.11 -37.61
N MET A 184 -17.73 45.30 -37.19
CA MET A 184 -18.90 45.44 -36.32
C MET A 184 -20.19 44.97 -36.99
N ASP A 185 -20.28 45.01 -38.33
CA ASP A 185 -21.45 44.54 -39.06
C ASP A 185 -21.53 43.02 -39.00
N VAL A 186 -20.41 42.33 -39.25
CA VAL A 186 -20.32 40.87 -39.12
C VAL A 186 -20.56 40.44 -37.67
N PHE A 187 -20.01 41.16 -36.69
CA PHE A 187 -20.23 40.86 -35.27
C PHE A 187 -21.71 40.97 -34.89
N LYS A 188 -22.39 42.06 -35.27
CA LYS A 188 -23.82 42.25 -35.00
C LYS A 188 -24.68 41.20 -35.70
N ASP A 189 -24.35 40.85 -36.94
CA ASP A 189 -25.05 39.79 -37.66
C ASP A 189 -24.87 38.43 -36.98
N MET A 190 -23.66 38.07 -36.54
CA MET A 190 -23.43 36.84 -35.76
C MET A 190 -24.26 36.80 -34.47
N LEU A 191 -24.37 37.92 -33.74
CA LEU A 191 -25.23 37.98 -32.56
C LEU A 191 -26.72 37.80 -32.92
N HIS A 192 -27.17 38.40 -34.02
CA HIS A 192 -28.53 38.21 -34.52
C HIS A 192 -28.80 36.75 -34.92
N GLN A 193 -27.86 36.10 -35.61
CA GLN A 193 -27.93 34.69 -35.99
C GLN A 193 -28.01 33.75 -34.77
N LEU A 194 -27.32 34.10 -33.66
CA LEU A 194 -27.47 33.39 -32.39
C LEU A 194 -28.87 33.55 -31.79
N GLU A 195 -29.45 34.76 -31.85
CA GLU A 195 -30.77 35.05 -31.31
C GLU A 195 -31.88 34.29 -32.06
N ILE A 196 -31.79 34.19 -33.38
CA ILE A 196 -32.75 33.45 -34.21
C ILE A 196 -32.51 31.93 -34.22
N GLY A 197 -31.48 31.46 -33.50
CA GLY A 197 -31.22 30.03 -33.30
C GLY A 197 -30.65 29.33 -34.54
N LYS A 198 -29.73 29.97 -35.27
CA LYS A 198 -28.98 29.34 -36.37
C LYS A 198 -28.45 27.97 -35.94
N GLU A 199 -28.45 27.01 -36.85
CA GLU A 199 -27.97 25.65 -36.57
C GLU A 199 -26.52 25.66 -36.06
N ASN A 200 -26.27 24.88 -35.01
CA ASN A 200 -24.97 24.75 -34.37
C ASN A 200 -24.87 23.34 -33.78
N GLU A 201 -24.07 22.48 -34.41
CA GLU A 201 -23.96 21.06 -34.08
C GLU A 201 -23.34 20.80 -32.70
N ASP A 202 -22.34 21.58 -32.30
CA ASP A 202 -21.63 21.41 -31.02
C ASP A 202 -22.15 22.31 -29.90
N GLY A 203 -23.02 23.27 -30.23
CA GLY A 203 -23.55 24.27 -29.31
C GLY A 203 -22.49 25.25 -28.80
N ALA A 204 -21.34 25.34 -29.44
CA ALA A 204 -20.17 26.14 -29.07
C ALA A 204 -19.74 27.09 -30.21
N ASP A 205 -18.60 27.74 -30.04
CA ASP A 205 -17.98 28.64 -31.02
C ASP A 205 -17.52 27.93 -32.30
N GLN A 206 -17.02 26.70 -32.18
CA GLN A 206 -16.51 25.94 -33.33
C GLN A 206 -17.62 25.56 -34.31
N GLY A 207 -18.71 24.95 -33.83
CA GLY A 207 -19.87 24.65 -34.67
C GLY A 207 -20.56 25.91 -35.19
N PHE A 208 -20.69 26.96 -34.36
CA PHE A 208 -21.32 28.22 -34.80
C PHE A 208 -20.54 28.92 -35.91
N ILE A 209 -19.23 29.14 -35.72
CA ILE A 209 -18.40 29.84 -36.71
C ILE A 209 -18.29 28.99 -37.99
N GLY A 210 -18.19 27.66 -37.88
CA GLY A 210 -18.24 26.76 -39.03
C GLY A 210 -19.54 26.89 -39.83
N ALA A 211 -20.70 26.92 -39.16
CA ALA A 211 -22.00 27.12 -39.81
C ALA A 211 -22.20 28.53 -40.37
N TYR A 212 -21.52 29.54 -39.81
CA TYR A 212 -21.56 30.92 -40.30
C TYR A 212 -20.72 31.12 -41.56
N PHE A 213 -19.59 30.41 -41.69
CA PHE A 213 -18.72 30.42 -42.87
C PHE A 213 -18.68 29.05 -43.56
N PRO A 214 -19.79 28.59 -44.18
CA PRO A 214 -19.90 27.22 -44.70
C PRO A 214 -18.92 26.93 -45.85
N ASP A 215 -18.61 27.94 -46.68
CA ASP A 215 -17.74 27.78 -47.86
C ASP A 215 -16.24 27.74 -47.52
N LEU A 216 -15.88 27.83 -46.23
CA LEU A 216 -14.49 27.93 -45.78
C LEU A 216 -13.65 26.69 -46.14
N LEU A 217 -14.29 25.51 -46.16
CA LEU A 217 -13.66 24.26 -46.50
C LEU A 217 -13.17 24.23 -47.97
N ASP A 218 -13.91 24.88 -48.86
CA ASP A 218 -13.65 24.93 -50.30
C ASP A 218 -12.67 26.05 -50.71
N GLN A 219 -12.21 26.85 -49.75
CA GLN A 219 -11.30 27.97 -50.02
C GLN A 219 -9.87 27.52 -50.33
N PRO A 220 -9.08 28.32 -51.08
CA PRO A 220 -7.67 28.02 -51.35
C PRO A 220 -6.81 28.05 -50.09
N MET A 221 -5.68 27.33 -50.12
CA MET A 221 -4.68 27.37 -49.05
C MET A 221 -3.98 28.74 -49.01
N PHE A 222 -3.76 29.26 -47.82
CA PHE A 222 -3.02 30.48 -47.58
C PHE A 222 -1.53 30.24 -47.79
N HIS A 223 -0.95 31.00 -48.72
CA HIS A 223 0.48 31.10 -48.96
C HIS A 223 0.89 32.56 -48.80
N PRO A 224 1.68 32.93 -47.78
CA PRO A 224 2.04 34.32 -47.53
C PRO A 224 2.84 34.90 -48.70
N PRO A 225 2.42 36.04 -49.28
CA PRO A 225 3.14 36.69 -50.37
C PRO A 225 4.55 37.15 -49.95
N ALA A 226 5.55 36.85 -50.76
CA ALA A 226 6.95 37.22 -50.47
C ALA A 226 7.19 38.74 -50.37
N ASN A 227 6.32 39.54 -50.99
CA ASN A 227 6.37 41.01 -50.98
C ASN A 227 5.64 41.63 -49.77
N GLY A 228 5.02 40.82 -48.90
CA GLY A 228 4.30 41.28 -47.71
C GLY A 228 2.92 41.90 -47.99
N THR A 229 2.38 41.79 -49.20
CA THR A 229 1.05 42.33 -49.52
C THR A 229 -0.06 41.54 -48.80
N LYS A 230 -1.06 42.25 -48.30
CA LYS A 230 -2.28 41.64 -47.75
C LYS A 230 -3.13 41.08 -48.88
N LEU A 231 -3.64 39.88 -48.70
CA LEU A 231 -4.60 39.24 -49.60
C LEU A 231 -6.02 39.75 -49.30
N ASP A 232 -6.94 39.49 -50.23
CA ASP A 232 -8.39 39.70 -50.07
C ASP A 232 -9.13 38.37 -50.26
N GLY A 233 -10.26 38.19 -49.56
CA GLY A 233 -11.04 36.95 -49.57
C GLY A 233 -10.72 35.99 -48.42
N THR A 234 -11.20 34.76 -48.51
CA THR A 234 -11.14 33.76 -47.44
C THR A 234 -10.17 32.64 -47.81
N TYR A 235 -9.38 32.13 -46.86
CA TYR A 235 -8.38 31.09 -47.12
C TYR A 235 -8.32 30.02 -46.02
N ARG A 236 -7.72 28.87 -46.33
CA ARG A 236 -7.39 27.83 -45.34
C ARG A 236 -5.95 27.95 -44.87
N LEU A 237 -5.72 27.88 -43.56
CA LEU A 237 -4.37 27.91 -43.00
C LEU A 237 -3.69 26.54 -43.11
N PRO A 238 -2.40 26.49 -43.51
CA PRO A 238 -1.59 25.28 -43.44
C PRO A 238 -1.50 24.71 -42.02
N LEU A 239 -1.50 23.38 -41.91
CA LEU A 239 -1.40 22.67 -40.62
C LEU A 239 -0.14 23.04 -39.83
N GLY A 240 0.95 23.44 -40.49
CA GLY A 240 2.16 23.92 -39.83
C GLY A 240 2.00 25.19 -38.98
N TYR A 241 0.89 25.94 -39.13
CA TYR A 241 0.54 27.05 -38.22
C TYR A 241 -0.30 26.60 -37.01
N GLN A 242 -0.68 25.32 -36.94
CA GLN A 242 -1.48 24.79 -35.84
C GLN A 242 -1.19 23.29 -35.64
N MET A 243 0.03 22.98 -35.22
CA MET A 243 0.50 21.61 -35.03
C MET A 243 -0.14 21.00 -33.80
N ASP A 244 -1.08 20.06 -33.99
CA ASP A 244 -1.66 19.31 -32.88
C ASP A 244 -0.58 18.42 -32.22
N ALA A 245 -0.34 18.64 -30.93
CA ALA A 245 0.57 17.87 -30.10
C ALA A 245 0.27 16.34 -30.12
N SER A 246 -0.96 15.92 -30.40
CA SER A 246 -1.35 14.51 -30.54
C SER A 246 -0.55 13.78 -31.64
N TYR A 247 -0.25 14.45 -32.76
CA TYR A 247 0.58 13.91 -33.83
C TYR A 247 2.01 13.64 -33.37
N TYR A 248 2.54 14.50 -32.50
CA TYR A 248 3.83 14.26 -31.87
C TYR A 248 3.77 13.03 -30.98
N TYR A 249 2.75 12.89 -30.13
CA TYR A 249 2.70 11.78 -29.17
C TYR A 249 2.59 10.41 -29.84
N LEU A 250 1.95 10.31 -31.01
CA LEU A 250 1.89 9.06 -31.78
C LEU A 250 3.26 8.61 -32.29
N ARG A 251 4.09 9.54 -32.80
CA ARG A 251 5.40 9.20 -33.42
C ARG A 251 6.62 9.55 -32.58
N LEU A 252 6.43 10.24 -31.45
CA LEU A 252 7.46 10.84 -30.59
C LEU A 252 8.46 11.76 -31.34
N ARG A 253 8.02 12.33 -32.47
CA ARG A 253 8.79 13.27 -33.29
C ARG A 253 7.83 14.16 -34.09
N TRP A 254 8.25 15.38 -34.38
CA TRP A 254 7.53 16.23 -35.32
C TRP A 254 7.66 15.66 -36.73
N SER A 255 6.53 15.37 -37.36
CA SER A 255 6.44 14.85 -38.73
C SER A 255 5.24 15.52 -39.39
N VAL A 256 5.29 16.85 -39.52
CA VAL A 256 4.24 17.62 -40.19
C VAL A 256 4.65 17.81 -41.66
N PRO A 257 3.87 17.26 -42.61
CA PRO A 257 4.26 17.21 -44.02
C PRO A 257 4.13 18.55 -44.76
N CYS A 258 3.49 19.56 -44.16
CA CYS A 258 3.22 20.84 -44.81
C CYS A 258 3.18 22.02 -43.83
N GLY A 259 4.12 22.96 -43.99
CA GLY A 259 4.09 24.28 -43.34
C GLY A 259 5.32 24.59 -42.47
N PRO A 260 5.33 25.78 -41.85
CA PRO A 260 6.51 26.34 -41.19
C PRO A 260 6.83 25.76 -39.81
N ASN A 261 5.93 24.95 -39.22
CA ASN A 261 6.04 24.38 -37.88
C ASN A 261 6.12 25.43 -36.76
N SER A 262 5.24 26.44 -36.82
CA SER A 262 5.37 27.64 -36.00
C SER A 262 4.66 27.58 -34.65
N VAL A 263 3.55 26.85 -34.55
CA VAL A 263 2.68 26.87 -33.37
C VAL A 263 2.29 25.44 -33.00
N ILE A 264 2.52 25.08 -31.74
CA ILE A 264 2.01 23.84 -31.15
C ILE A 264 0.68 24.15 -30.46
N THR A 265 -0.35 23.39 -30.77
CA THR A 265 -1.63 23.44 -30.07
C THR A 265 -1.81 22.17 -29.25
N PHE A 266 -2.36 22.31 -28.04
CA PHE A 266 -2.57 21.18 -27.13
C PHE A 266 -4.07 20.85 -26.96
N PRO A 267 -4.76 20.34 -28.00
CA PRO A 267 -6.21 20.07 -27.95
C PRO A 267 -6.59 18.89 -27.05
N GLY A 268 -5.60 18.21 -26.46
CA GLY A 268 -5.78 17.03 -25.63
C GLY A 268 -6.75 17.21 -24.46
N ALA A 269 -7.14 16.06 -23.89
CA ALA A 269 -8.13 16.00 -22.82
C ALA A 269 -7.81 16.99 -21.70
N PRO A 270 -8.84 17.62 -21.08
CA PRO A 270 -8.67 18.62 -20.03
C PRO A 270 -7.64 18.32 -18.96
N TRP A 271 -7.51 17.07 -18.53
CA TRP A 271 -6.65 16.59 -17.44
C TRP A 271 -5.22 16.27 -17.89
N LEU A 272 -4.95 16.34 -19.20
CA LEU A 272 -3.66 16.12 -19.83
C LEU A 272 -3.11 17.40 -20.49
N LYS A 273 -3.63 18.57 -20.10
CA LYS A 273 -3.09 19.85 -20.56
C LYS A 273 -1.62 20.00 -20.12
N PRO A 274 -0.78 20.66 -20.94
CA PRO A 274 0.68 20.65 -20.78
C PRO A 274 1.16 21.37 -19.51
N TRP A 275 0.33 22.25 -18.94
CA TRP A 275 0.62 22.95 -17.70
C TRP A 275 0.36 22.12 -16.44
N TYR A 276 -0.14 20.88 -16.56
CA TYR A 276 -0.28 20.00 -15.42
C TYR A 276 0.96 19.17 -15.20
N TRP A 277 1.47 19.19 -13.98
CA TRP A 277 2.72 18.51 -13.64
C TRP A 277 2.67 16.99 -13.85
N TRP A 278 1.51 16.36 -13.65
CA TRP A 278 1.31 14.93 -13.85
C TRP A 278 1.13 14.54 -15.33
N SER A 279 0.93 15.51 -16.22
CA SER A 279 0.84 15.24 -17.67
C SER A 279 2.17 14.72 -18.20
N TRP A 280 3.30 15.14 -17.61
CA TRP A 280 4.59 14.50 -17.80
C TRP A 280 4.76 13.39 -16.76
N PRO A 281 5.28 12.19 -17.12
CA PRO A 281 5.93 11.84 -18.38
C PRO A 281 5.00 11.43 -19.51
N VAL A 282 3.70 11.17 -19.27
CA VAL A 282 2.75 10.67 -20.29
C VAL A 282 2.87 11.44 -21.61
N LEU A 283 2.87 12.77 -21.52
CA LEU A 283 2.94 13.71 -22.62
C LEU A 283 4.26 14.51 -22.55
N PRO A 284 5.33 14.06 -23.23
CA PRO A 284 6.68 14.59 -23.06
C PRO A 284 6.83 16.08 -23.42
N LEU A 285 6.00 16.61 -24.34
CA LEU A 285 6.00 18.04 -24.68
C LEU A 285 5.57 18.93 -23.50
N GLY A 286 4.95 18.38 -22.46
CA GLY A 286 4.69 19.11 -21.22
C GLY A 286 5.97 19.66 -20.60
N ILE A 287 7.10 18.94 -20.69
CA ILE A 287 8.40 19.45 -20.20
C ILE A 287 8.84 20.69 -20.97
N SER A 288 8.68 20.70 -22.30
CA SER A 288 9.04 21.83 -23.16
C SER A 288 8.17 23.04 -22.87
N TRP A 289 6.87 22.83 -22.62
CA TRP A 289 5.97 23.89 -22.20
C TRP A 289 6.37 24.48 -20.84
N HIS A 290 6.69 23.63 -19.85
CA HIS A 290 7.12 24.05 -18.53
C HIS A 290 8.48 24.77 -18.54
N GLU A 291 9.35 24.46 -19.51
CA GLU A 291 10.59 25.20 -19.77
C GLU A 291 10.28 26.61 -20.29
N GLN A 292 9.36 26.75 -21.24
CA GLN A 292 8.91 28.08 -21.71
C GLN A 292 8.30 28.90 -20.57
N ARG A 293 7.49 28.27 -19.71
CA ARG A 293 7.00 28.93 -18.49
C ARG A 293 8.14 29.36 -17.57
N ARG A 294 9.13 28.50 -17.33
CA ARG A 294 10.26 28.81 -16.45
C ARG A 294 10.99 30.07 -16.92
N GLN A 295 11.17 30.21 -18.23
CA GLN A 295 11.87 31.35 -18.82
C GLN A 295 11.01 32.61 -18.93
N THR A 296 9.68 32.48 -18.98
CA THR A 296 8.76 33.63 -19.13
C THR A 296 8.23 34.15 -17.80
N LEU A 297 7.71 33.27 -16.94
CA LEU A 297 7.08 33.60 -15.65
C LEU A 297 7.92 33.18 -14.45
N GLY A 298 8.74 32.14 -14.58
CA GLY A 298 9.43 31.52 -13.45
C GLY A 298 8.49 30.67 -12.58
N TYR A 299 9.02 30.22 -11.43
CA TYR A 299 8.27 29.47 -10.39
C TYR A 299 8.38 30.13 -9.01
N SER A 300 8.86 31.38 -8.94
CA SER A 300 9.18 32.06 -7.68
C SER A 300 7.97 32.18 -6.76
N ALA A 301 6.78 32.39 -7.31
CA ALA A 301 5.53 32.47 -6.55
C ALA A 301 5.16 31.13 -5.89
N GLU A 302 5.52 30.00 -6.50
CA GLU A 302 5.20 28.66 -6.01
C GLU A 302 6.31 28.07 -5.12
N MET A 303 7.55 28.57 -5.19
CA MET A 303 8.70 28.05 -4.42
C MET A 303 8.50 28.05 -2.89
N PRO A 304 7.93 29.09 -2.25
CA PRO A 304 7.69 29.07 -0.81
C PRO A 304 6.81 27.88 -0.39
N MET A 305 5.79 27.55 -1.18
CA MET A 305 4.92 26.41 -0.90
C MET A 305 5.68 25.08 -1.00
N VAL A 306 6.56 24.94 -2.01
CA VAL A 306 7.43 23.77 -2.16
C VAL A 306 8.29 23.58 -0.92
N VAL A 307 8.98 24.63 -0.48
CA VAL A 307 9.87 24.58 0.69
C VAL A 307 9.08 24.23 1.96
N ILE A 308 7.95 24.90 2.20
CA ILE A 308 7.09 24.64 3.37
C ILE A 308 6.61 23.18 3.36
N GLN A 309 6.09 22.68 2.23
CA GLN A 309 5.64 21.30 2.11
C GLN A 309 6.78 20.30 2.34
N SER A 310 7.96 20.54 1.77
CA SER A 310 9.13 19.68 2.00
C SER A 310 9.53 19.64 3.47
N VAL A 311 9.57 20.79 4.15
CA VAL A 311 9.88 20.87 5.58
C VAL A 311 8.82 20.13 6.41
N VAL A 312 7.53 20.32 6.12
CA VAL A 312 6.43 19.64 6.81
C VAL A 312 6.52 18.13 6.64
N TYR A 313 6.74 17.63 5.41
CA TYR A 313 6.83 16.19 5.16
C TYR A 313 8.08 15.58 5.81
N LEU A 314 9.23 16.26 5.77
CA LEU A 314 10.43 15.82 6.48
C LEU A 314 10.22 15.81 8.00
N GLY A 315 9.54 16.83 8.54
CA GLY A 315 9.15 16.90 9.93
C GLY A 315 8.23 15.75 10.34
N ILE A 316 7.24 15.40 9.51
CA ILE A 316 6.38 14.23 9.72
C ILE A 316 7.20 12.95 9.76
N ILE A 317 8.10 12.72 8.79
CA ILE A 317 8.94 11.52 8.74
C ILE A 317 9.84 11.42 9.98
N ALA A 318 10.43 12.54 10.41
CA ALA A 318 11.25 12.57 11.61
C ALA A 318 10.41 12.27 12.86
N LEU A 319 9.26 12.92 12.99
CA LEU A 319 8.34 12.72 14.12
C LEU A 319 7.83 11.28 14.18
N THR A 320 7.42 10.67 13.07
CA THR A 320 6.93 9.29 13.02
C THR A 320 8.03 8.26 13.25
N ARG A 321 9.31 8.59 13.04
CA ARG A 321 10.44 7.72 13.43
C ARG A 321 10.76 7.80 14.92
N VAL A 322 10.63 8.98 15.53
CA VAL A 322 10.88 9.18 16.97
C VAL A 322 9.69 8.72 17.81
N ALA A 323 8.49 9.08 17.38
CA ALA A 323 7.24 8.57 17.92
C ALA A 323 7.00 7.15 17.40
N ARG A 324 7.73 6.16 17.93
CA ARG A 324 7.18 4.80 17.99
C ARG A 324 6.05 4.86 19.01
N PRO A 325 4.77 4.80 18.61
CA PRO A 325 3.73 4.77 19.59
C PRO A 325 3.83 3.40 20.27
N ASN A 326 4.10 3.40 21.58
CA ASN A 326 3.44 2.44 22.44
C ASN A 326 1.95 2.80 22.41
N LEU A 327 1.26 2.49 21.31
CA LEU A 327 -0.20 2.46 21.31
C LEU A 327 -0.57 1.23 22.15
N SER A 328 -0.51 1.44 23.46
CA SER A 328 -1.22 0.66 24.44
C SER A 328 -2.63 0.47 23.92
N LYS A 329 -2.95 -0.79 23.61
CA LYS A 329 -4.30 -1.38 23.57
C LYS A 329 -5.38 -0.30 23.68
N LEU A 330 -5.90 0.15 22.55
CA LEU A 330 -7.18 0.86 22.52
C LEU A 330 -8.23 -0.10 23.07
N CYS A 331 -8.44 -0.03 24.39
CA CYS A 331 -9.46 -0.76 25.10
C CYS A 331 -10.82 -0.16 24.73
N TYR A 332 -11.43 -0.64 23.65
CA TYR A 332 -12.86 -0.45 23.44
C TYR A 332 -13.61 -1.50 24.25
N ARG A 333 -14.37 -1.04 25.26
CA ARG A 333 -15.31 -1.85 26.05
C ARG A 333 -16.73 -1.45 25.64
N GLN A 334 -17.34 -2.14 24.67
CA GLN A 334 -18.81 -2.26 24.55
C GLN A 334 -19.30 -3.15 23.40
N SER A 335 -20.21 -4.08 23.76
CA SER A 335 -21.29 -4.76 23.01
C SER A 335 -21.01 -5.51 21.69
N ASP A 336 -21.33 -6.81 21.70
CA ASP A 336 -20.89 -7.88 20.79
C ASP A 336 -21.49 -7.91 19.38
N LYS A 337 -22.46 -7.07 19.01
CA LYS A 337 -23.02 -7.06 17.64
C LYS A 337 -22.26 -6.16 16.66
N ASN A 338 -21.41 -5.25 17.15
CA ASN A 338 -20.72 -4.26 16.33
C ASN A 338 -19.27 -4.62 15.99
N ILE A 339 -18.70 -5.73 16.47
CA ILE A 339 -17.27 -6.02 16.30
C ILE A 339 -16.89 -6.32 14.84
N ASN A 340 -17.70 -7.07 14.09
CA ASN A 340 -17.45 -7.29 12.66
C ASN A 340 -17.63 -6.00 11.85
N LEU A 341 -18.59 -5.16 12.21
CA LEU A 341 -18.82 -3.85 11.59
C LEU A 341 -17.66 -2.88 11.90
N VAL A 342 -17.17 -2.86 13.13
CA VAL A 342 -16.05 -2.03 13.57
C VAL A 342 -14.74 -2.55 12.99
N GLN A 343 -14.53 -3.87 12.89
CA GLN A 343 -13.33 -4.44 12.26
C GLN A 343 -13.33 -4.26 10.74
N ALA A 344 -14.49 -4.44 10.08
CA ALA A 344 -14.67 -4.05 8.69
C ALA A 344 -14.45 -2.54 8.55
N GLY A 345 -14.95 -1.74 9.48
CA GLY A 345 -14.73 -0.30 9.57
C GLY A 345 -13.25 0.07 9.67
N VAL A 346 -12.49 -0.56 10.56
CA VAL A 346 -11.04 -0.32 10.71
C VAL A 346 -10.27 -0.76 9.46
N LYS A 347 -10.63 -1.89 8.83
CA LYS A 347 -10.03 -2.32 7.55
C LYS A 347 -10.32 -1.31 6.44
N VAL A 348 -11.57 -0.88 6.33
CA VAL A 348 -12.01 0.13 5.37
C VAL A 348 -11.28 1.45 5.64
N ILE A 349 -11.20 1.90 6.88
CA ILE A 349 -10.46 3.11 7.28
C ILE A 349 -8.98 2.99 6.95
N ALA A 350 -8.33 1.86 7.24
CA ALA A 350 -6.92 1.65 6.95
C ALA A 350 -6.65 1.66 5.44
N VAL A 351 -7.47 0.97 4.64
CA VAL A 351 -7.38 0.97 3.17
C VAL A 351 -7.63 2.37 2.61
N TRP A 352 -8.68 3.07 3.06
CA TRP A 352 -8.94 4.45 2.66
C TRP A 352 -7.84 5.41 3.10
N SER A 353 -7.21 5.18 4.25
CA SER A 353 -6.07 5.97 4.70
C SER A 353 -4.88 5.76 3.77
N ILE A 354 -4.58 4.51 3.38
CA ILE A 354 -3.52 4.21 2.40
C ILE A 354 -3.82 4.91 1.08
N ILE A 355 -5.05 4.78 0.56
CA ILE A 355 -5.47 5.46 -0.66
C ILE A 355 -5.32 6.98 -0.52
N ALA A 356 -5.76 7.55 0.60
CA ALA A 356 -5.64 8.98 0.88
C ALA A 356 -4.18 9.44 0.92
N ALA A 357 -3.25 8.65 1.45
CA ALA A 357 -1.82 8.99 1.44
C ALA A 357 -1.24 9.16 0.03
N TYR A 358 -1.81 8.48 -0.97
CA TYR A 358 -1.40 8.63 -2.38
C TYR A 358 -2.23 9.68 -3.14
N ILE A 359 -3.46 9.98 -2.72
CA ILE A 359 -4.33 10.97 -3.38
C ILE A 359 -4.11 12.39 -2.84
N VAL A 360 -3.97 12.56 -1.53
CA VAL A 360 -3.85 13.88 -0.88
C VAL A 360 -2.69 14.71 -1.46
N PRO A 361 -1.48 14.16 -1.66
CA PRO A 361 -0.40 14.93 -2.29
C PRO A 361 -0.76 15.44 -3.70
N ILE A 362 -1.55 14.69 -4.49
CA ILE A 362 -1.97 15.13 -5.84
C ILE A 362 -2.84 16.40 -5.76
N ILE A 363 -3.71 16.47 -4.76
CA ILE A 363 -4.66 17.59 -4.57
C ILE A 363 -3.96 18.81 -3.99
N VAL A 364 -3.00 18.59 -3.09
CA VAL A 364 -2.35 19.67 -2.32
C VAL A 364 -1.20 20.32 -3.11
N ILE A 365 -0.56 19.59 -4.02
CA ILE A 365 0.49 20.15 -4.88
C ILE A 365 -0.16 21.00 -5.97
N PRO A 366 0.25 22.28 -6.13
CA PRO A 366 -0.29 23.13 -7.19
C PRO A 366 -0.19 22.45 -8.55
N CYS A 367 -1.33 22.30 -9.24
CA CYS A 367 -1.41 21.57 -10.51
C CYS A 367 -0.44 22.13 -11.57
N THR A 368 -0.08 23.40 -11.46
CA THR A 368 0.77 24.09 -12.41
C THR A 368 2.27 24.06 -12.07
N LEU A 369 2.69 23.41 -10.99
CA LEU A 369 4.11 23.35 -10.61
C LEU A 369 4.98 22.65 -11.69
N HIS A 370 6.28 22.90 -11.71
CA HIS A 370 7.18 22.18 -12.63
C HIS A 370 7.14 20.65 -12.37
N PRO A 371 7.02 19.79 -13.40
CA PRO A 371 6.86 18.34 -13.25
C PRO A 371 7.89 17.67 -12.32
N ILE A 372 9.18 17.98 -12.50
CA ILE A 372 10.26 17.41 -11.67
C ILE A 372 10.09 17.76 -10.20
N LEU A 373 9.76 19.01 -9.89
CA LEU A 373 9.56 19.46 -8.51
C LEU A 373 8.30 18.84 -7.92
N ALA A 374 7.20 18.83 -8.67
CA ALA A 374 5.92 18.28 -8.23
C ALA A 374 6.01 16.78 -7.95
N TRP A 375 6.59 15.98 -8.85
CA TRP A 375 6.79 14.54 -8.61
C TRP A 375 7.71 14.28 -7.41
N SER A 376 8.74 15.11 -7.21
CA SER A 376 9.62 14.98 -6.04
C SER A 376 8.86 15.22 -4.73
N ILE A 377 8.04 16.27 -4.68
CA ILE A 377 7.19 16.58 -3.53
C ILE A 377 6.11 15.51 -3.36
N TYR A 378 5.53 15.00 -4.44
CA TYR A 378 4.55 13.91 -4.41
C TYR A 378 5.12 12.66 -3.75
N PHE A 379 6.31 12.23 -4.16
CA PHE A 379 6.95 11.05 -3.58
C PHE A 379 7.37 11.27 -2.13
N LEU A 380 7.83 12.47 -1.78
CA LEU A 380 8.14 12.83 -0.39
C LEU A 380 6.88 12.85 0.49
N GLY A 381 5.81 13.47 0.00
CA GLY A 381 4.53 13.61 0.71
C GLY A 381 3.81 12.28 0.88
N SER A 382 3.71 11.48 -0.17
CA SER A 382 3.11 10.13 -0.10
C SER A 382 3.92 9.23 0.85
N PHE A 383 5.25 9.28 0.82
CA PHE A 383 6.08 8.54 1.78
C PHE A 383 5.85 9.00 3.22
N ALA A 384 5.79 10.32 3.47
CA ALA A 384 5.52 10.87 4.80
C ALA A 384 4.16 10.44 5.34
N LEU A 385 3.10 10.52 4.53
CA LEU A 385 1.76 10.10 4.91
C LEU A 385 1.66 8.58 5.11
N CYS A 386 2.30 7.79 4.24
CA CYS A 386 2.41 6.34 4.41
C CYS A 386 3.14 6.00 5.72
N SER A 387 4.15 6.77 6.14
CA SER A 387 4.83 6.57 7.43
C SER A 387 3.90 6.81 8.63
N ILE A 388 2.97 7.76 8.56
CA ILE A 388 1.93 7.95 9.58
C ILE A 388 1.07 6.68 9.67
N ILE A 389 0.59 6.18 8.53
CA ILE A 389 -0.32 5.02 8.46
C ILE A 389 0.37 3.75 8.95
N VAL A 390 1.61 3.53 8.52
CA VAL A 390 2.45 2.41 8.97
C VAL A 390 2.55 2.40 10.49
N ASN A 391 2.78 3.56 11.12
CA ASN A 391 2.86 3.64 12.57
C ASN A 391 1.50 3.58 13.27
N ALA A 392 0.45 4.19 12.69
CA ALA A 392 -0.89 4.23 13.27
C ALA A 392 -1.56 2.84 13.28
N PHE A 393 -1.37 2.05 12.22
CA PHE A 393 -1.95 0.72 12.06
C PHE A 393 -0.95 -0.43 12.26
N LEU A 394 0.29 -0.13 12.65
CA LEU A 394 1.38 -1.11 12.85
C LEU A 394 1.62 -2.02 11.62
N LEU A 395 1.48 -1.46 10.42
CA LEU A 395 1.60 -2.21 9.17
C LEU A 395 3.08 -2.39 8.77
N PRO A 396 3.42 -3.48 8.07
CA PRO A 396 4.73 -3.60 7.45
C PRO A 396 4.90 -2.50 6.39
N MET A 397 6.01 -1.77 6.48
CA MET A 397 6.28 -0.60 5.62
C MET A 397 6.36 -0.96 4.13
N LEU A 398 7.01 -2.08 3.81
CA LEU A 398 7.25 -2.48 2.42
C LEU A 398 5.94 -2.75 1.64
N PRO A 399 4.96 -3.55 2.13
CA PRO A 399 3.66 -3.68 1.49
C PRO A 399 2.91 -2.37 1.26
N VAL A 400 2.96 -1.42 2.21
CA VAL A 400 2.31 -0.11 2.08
C VAL A 400 2.98 0.76 1.02
N LEU A 401 4.29 0.59 0.79
CA LEU A 401 5.08 1.33 -0.20
C LEU A 401 5.14 0.65 -1.58
N VAL A 402 4.52 -0.51 -1.80
CA VAL A 402 4.52 -1.13 -3.14
C VAL A 402 3.84 -0.25 -4.20
N PRO A 403 2.71 0.42 -3.94
CA PRO A 403 2.16 1.40 -4.89
C PRO A 403 3.14 2.54 -5.19
N TRP A 404 3.89 3.02 -4.20
CA TRP A 404 4.94 4.04 -4.39
C TRP A 404 6.00 3.57 -5.39
N LEU A 405 6.51 2.34 -5.23
CA LEU A 405 7.49 1.74 -6.15
C LEU A 405 6.89 1.50 -7.54
N GLY A 406 5.64 1.06 -7.59
CA GLY A 406 4.92 0.86 -8.85
C GLY A 406 4.73 2.16 -9.63
N ILE A 407 4.32 3.24 -8.96
CA ILE A 407 4.20 4.57 -9.58
C ILE A 407 5.56 5.04 -10.08
N LEU A 408 6.62 4.93 -9.26
CA LEU A 408 7.98 5.32 -9.68
C LEU A 408 8.45 4.54 -10.92
N GLY A 409 8.22 3.23 -10.95
CA GLY A 409 8.59 2.41 -12.11
C GLY A 409 7.72 2.68 -13.34
N VAL A 410 6.43 2.99 -13.18
CA VAL A 410 5.58 3.48 -14.28
C VAL A 410 6.14 4.79 -14.84
N LEU A 411 6.53 5.74 -13.99
CA LEU A 411 7.12 7.00 -14.45
C LEU A 411 8.44 6.77 -15.18
N PHE A 412 9.27 5.83 -14.70
CA PHE A 412 10.53 5.48 -15.37
C PHE A 412 10.26 4.81 -16.73
N ALA A 413 9.35 3.85 -16.78
CA ALA A 413 8.91 3.23 -18.03
C ALA A 413 8.39 4.29 -18.99
N MET A 414 7.52 5.19 -18.55
CA MET A 414 7.07 6.30 -19.39
C MET A 414 8.23 7.20 -19.82
N ALA A 415 9.09 7.66 -18.92
CA ALA A 415 10.16 8.62 -19.23
C ALA A 415 11.30 8.05 -20.08
N PHE A 416 11.32 6.75 -20.32
CA PHE A 416 12.39 6.09 -21.04
C PHE A 416 12.50 6.59 -22.51
N PRO A 417 13.69 6.99 -22.98
CA PRO A 417 13.82 7.70 -24.25
C PRO A 417 13.87 6.81 -25.49
N TRP A 418 14.02 5.48 -25.36
CA TRP A 418 14.30 4.58 -26.49
C TRP A 418 13.07 4.01 -27.20
N TYR A 419 11.88 4.58 -26.99
CA TYR A 419 10.70 4.14 -27.70
C TYR A 419 10.70 4.63 -29.15
N GLU A 420 10.47 3.72 -30.08
CA GLU A 420 10.37 4.06 -31.50
C GLU A 420 9.16 4.95 -31.81
N ASN A 421 8.06 4.78 -31.06
CA ASN A 421 6.83 5.57 -31.21
C ASN A 421 5.96 5.50 -29.93
N GLY A 422 4.89 6.29 -29.90
CA GLY A 422 3.98 6.38 -28.76
C GLY A 422 3.21 5.09 -28.45
N VAL A 423 2.94 4.27 -29.47
CA VAL A 423 2.23 2.99 -29.30
C VAL A 423 3.09 1.99 -28.56
N VAL A 424 4.36 1.84 -28.97
CA VAL A 424 5.33 0.96 -28.29
C VAL A 424 5.53 1.39 -26.84
N ARG A 425 5.61 2.71 -26.60
CA ARG A 425 5.68 3.28 -25.25
C ARG A 425 4.46 2.91 -24.40
N ALA A 426 3.25 3.06 -24.93
CA ALA A 426 2.04 2.68 -24.23
C ALA A 426 2.01 1.18 -23.91
N LEU A 427 2.36 0.32 -24.88
CA LEU A 427 2.44 -1.13 -24.70
C LEU A 427 3.46 -1.52 -23.62
N ALA A 428 4.61 -0.85 -23.56
CA ALA A 428 5.62 -1.08 -22.53
C ALA A 428 5.10 -0.73 -21.12
N VAL A 429 4.35 0.37 -20.99
CA VAL A 429 3.70 0.75 -19.72
C VAL A 429 2.63 -0.28 -19.33
N PHE A 430 1.82 -0.75 -20.27
CA PHE A 430 0.85 -1.83 -20.01
C PHE A 430 1.55 -3.12 -19.58
N GLY A 431 2.64 -3.51 -20.25
CA GLY A 431 3.47 -4.65 -19.87
C GLY A 431 4.04 -4.51 -18.46
N TYR A 432 4.57 -3.33 -18.11
CA TYR A 432 5.04 -3.04 -16.75
C TYR A 432 3.92 -3.18 -15.71
N ALA A 433 2.75 -2.58 -15.96
CA ALA A 433 1.61 -2.65 -15.05
C ALA A 433 1.12 -4.10 -14.86
N PHE A 434 1.07 -4.88 -15.94
CA PHE A 434 0.73 -6.30 -15.89
C PHE A 434 1.72 -7.09 -15.02
N CYS A 435 3.03 -6.87 -15.19
CA CYS A 435 4.07 -7.50 -14.38
C CYS A 435 4.04 -7.08 -12.90
N CYS A 436 3.57 -5.86 -12.60
CA CYS A 436 3.45 -5.37 -11.23
C CYS A 436 2.19 -5.83 -10.50
N ALA A 437 1.13 -6.21 -11.23
CA ALA A 437 -0.15 -6.59 -10.64
C ALA A 437 -0.06 -7.75 -9.62
N PRO A 438 0.71 -8.84 -9.86
CA PRO A 438 0.90 -9.89 -8.86
C PRO A 438 1.59 -9.39 -7.58
N VAL A 439 2.57 -8.48 -7.72
CA VAL A 439 3.31 -7.92 -6.57
C VAL A 439 2.42 -7.01 -5.74
N LEU A 440 1.60 -6.19 -6.39
CA LEU A 440 0.57 -5.37 -5.74
C LEU A 440 -0.45 -6.27 -5.02
N TRP A 441 -0.90 -7.35 -5.66
CA TRP A 441 -1.84 -8.30 -5.05
C TRP A 441 -1.26 -8.96 -3.80
N VAL A 442 -0.02 -9.48 -3.86
CA VAL A 442 0.67 -10.06 -2.69
C VAL A 442 0.80 -9.04 -1.56
N SER A 443 1.06 -7.77 -1.89
CA SER A 443 1.17 -6.70 -0.90
C SER A 443 -0.16 -6.37 -0.25
N LEU A 444 -1.25 -6.34 -1.02
CA LEU A 444 -2.61 -6.17 -0.50
C LEU A 444 -3.01 -7.33 0.41
N VAL A 445 -2.67 -8.56 0.05
CA VAL A 445 -2.88 -9.75 0.90
C VAL A 445 -2.11 -9.59 2.22
N LYS A 446 -0.82 -9.20 2.18
CA LYS A 446 -0.03 -8.96 3.40
C LYS A 446 -0.59 -7.84 4.28
N ILE A 447 -1.06 -6.74 3.69
CA ILE A 447 -1.72 -5.65 4.43
C ILE A 447 -3.01 -6.17 5.08
N ARG A 448 -3.83 -6.90 4.33
CA ARG A 448 -5.08 -7.50 4.83
C ARG A 448 -4.80 -8.47 5.98
N ASP A 449 -3.77 -9.29 5.88
CA ASP A 449 -3.39 -10.27 6.89
C ASP A 449 -2.75 -9.60 8.14
N CYS A 450 -2.15 -8.41 8.00
CA CYS A 450 -1.71 -7.59 9.15
C CYS A 450 -2.86 -6.80 9.80
N LEU A 451 -3.83 -6.35 9.01
CA LEU A 451 -5.07 -5.71 9.46
C LEU A 451 -6.11 -6.71 9.96
N GLN A 452 -5.91 -8.00 9.68
CA GLN A 452 -6.35 -9.03 10.61
C GLN A 452 -5.54 -8.78 11.88
N VAL A 453 -6.09 -7.92 12.74
CA VAL A 453 -6.00 -8.12 14.17
C VAL A 453 -6.24 -9.63 14.31
N THR A 454 -5.16 -10.39 14.54
CA THR A 454 -5.26 -11.64 15.29
C THR A 454 -6.09 -11.18 16.43
N SER A 455 -7.36 -11.61 16.44
CA SER A 455 -8.32 -11.26 17.47
C SER A 455 -7.47 -11.27 18.73
N SER A 456 -7.21 -10.08 19.28
CA SER A 456 -6.89 -10.03 20.69
C SER A 456 -8.12 -10.70 21.19
N HIS A 457 -8.00 -11.97 21.55
CA HIS A 457 -9.06 -12.69 22.17
C HIS A 457 -9.31 -11.83 23.40
N GLN A 458 -10.25 -10.90 23.29
CA GLN A 458 -11.30 -10.78 24.24
C GLN A 458 -11.63 -12.24 24.49
N TRP A 459 -11.21 -12.69 25.65
CA TRP A 459 -11.50 -14.02 26.13
C TRP A 459 -13.03 -14.10 26.04
N VAL A 460 -13.53 -14.62 24.93
CA VAL A 460 -14.90 -15.08 24.83
C VAL A 460 -14.79 -16.39 25.57
N GLY A 461 -14.87 -16.27 26.88
CA GLY A 461 -15.05 -17.43 27.71
C GLY A 461 -16.27 -18.18 27.18
N PRO A 462 -16.27 -19.51 27.31
CA PRO A 462 -17.43 -20.30 26.91
C PRO A 462 -18.72 -19.70 27.50
N VAL A 463 -19.78 -19.58 26.70
CA VAL A 463 -21.04 -18.92 27.08
C VAL A 463 -21.94 -19.80 27.97
N GLY A 464 -21.51 -21.04 28.21
CA GLY A 464 -22.22 -22.04 29.00
C GLY A 464 -21.32 -23.25 29.30
N LEU A 465 -21.83 -24.19 30.08
CA LEU A 465 -21.19 -25.46 30.39
C LEU A 465 -22.16 -26.58 29.98
N ARG A 466 -21.68 -27.50 29.14
CA ARG A 466 -22.39 -28.72 28.77
C ARG A 466 -21.54 -29.91 29.16
N VAL A 467 -22.17 -30.90 29.80
CA VAL A 467 -21.49 -32.14 30.20
C VAL A 467 -22.03 -33.29 29.37
N LEU A 468 -21.12 -34.06 28.76
CA LEU A 468 -21.42 -35.31 28.08
C LEU A 468 -20.68 -36.43 28.82
N THR A 469 -21.33 -37.57 29.02
CA THR A 469 -20.72 -38.74 29.68
C THR A 469 -20.43 -39.84 28.68
N VAL A 470 -19.27 -40.48 28.80
CA VAL A 470 -18.81 -41.58 27.96
C VAL A 470 -18.47 -42.77 28.84
N ASP A 471 -19.14 -43.90 28.62
CA ASP A 471 -18.95 -45.11 29.41
C ASP A 471 -19.08 -46.35 28.52
N THR A 472 -18.08 -47.23 28.54
CA THR A 472 -18.04 -48.45 27.73
C THR A 472 -19.11 -49.48 28.14
N THR A 473 -19.63 -49.39 29.36
CA THR A 473 -20.72 -50.26 29.89
C THR A 473 -22.11 -49.79 29.45
N GLY A 474 -22.22 -48.62 28.82
CA GLY A 474 -23.48 -48.07 28.31
C GLY A 474 -24.30 -47.25 29.33
N SER A 475 -23.75 -46.96 30.50
CA SER A 475 -24.37 -46.11 31.54
C SER A 475 -24.28 -44.60 31.23
N GLY A 476 -23.39 -44.20 30.31
CA GLY A 476 -23.18 -42.81 29.86
C GLY A 476 -24.03 -42.42 28.64
N ASN A 477 -23.92 -41.16 28.22
CA ASN A 477 -24.59 -40.65 27.01
C ASN A 477 -24.06 -41.29 25.72
N PHE A 478 -22.78 -41.69 25.71
CA PHE A 478 -22.11 -42.32 24.59
C PHE A 478 -21.26 -43.52 25.06
N GLN A 479 -21.04 -44.48 24.17
CA GLN A 479 -20.13 -45.61 24.43
C GLN A 479 -18.71 -45.40 23.87
N SER A 480 -18.52 -44.40 23.00
CA SER A 480 -17.22 -44.04 22.44
C SER A 480 -16.94 -42.55 22.58
N VAL A 481 -15.66 -42.20 22.68
CA VAL A 481 -15.18 -40.82 22.80
C VAL A 481 -15.42 -40.06 21.50
N GLN A 482 -15.19 -40.69 20.34
CA GLN A 482 -15.45 -40.06 19.05
C GLN A 482 -16.94 -39.69 18.88
N ALA A 483 -17.87 -40.54 19.32
CA ALA A 483 -19.30 -40.23 19.22
C ALA A 483 -19.69 -39.02 20.09
N ALA A 484 -19.08 -38.86 21.27
CA ALA A 484 -19.28 -37.69 22.11
C ALA A 484 -18.71 -36.41 21.46
N VAL A 485 -17.56 -36.49 20.81
CA VAL A 485 -16.99 -35.38 20.03
C VAL A 485 -17.90 -35.04 18.84
N ASP A 486 -18.43 -36.04 18.14
CA ASP A 486 -19.32 -35.86 16.98
C ASP A 486 -20.62 -35.15 17.36
N ALA A 487 -21.14 -35.40 18.57
CA ALA A 487 -22.34 -34.75 19.11
C ALA A 487 -22.16 -33.28 19.51
N VAL A 488 -20.93 -32.77 19.61
CA VAL A 488 -20.65 -31.34 19.81
C VAL A 488 -20.94 -30.59 18.50
N PRO A 489 -21.72 -29.51 18.51
CA PRO A 489 -22.03 -28.76 17.30
C PRO A 489 -20.79 -28.08 16.72
N GLU A 490 -20.80 -27.89 15.40
CA GLU A 490 -19.81 -27.06 14.71
C GLU A 490 -19.88 -25.61 15.18
N ASN A 491 -18.72 -24.94 15.24
CA ASN A 491 -18.54 -23.59 15.79
C ASN A 491 -19.00 -23.47 17.25
N ASN A 492 -18.72 -24.49 18.06
CA ASN A 492 -19.09 -24.54 19.47
C ASN A 492 -18.63 -23.29 20.24
N MET A 493 -19.51 -22.77 21.09
CA MET A 493 -19.25 -21.60 21.94
C MET A 493 -19.37 -21.92 23.44
N GLU A 494 -19.76 -23.15 23.80
CA GLU A 494 -19.92 -23.61 25.17
C GLU A 494 -18.68 -24.39 25.64
N ASN A 495 -18.43 -24.45 26.94
CA ASN A 495 -17.44 -25.36 27.49
C ASN A 495 -18.07 -26.75 27.50
N VAL A 496 -17.63 -27.63 26.61
CA VAL A 496 -18.16 -29.00 26.58
C VAL A 496 -17.19 -29.90 27.32
N VAL A 497 -17.58 -30.35 28.51
CA VAL A 497 -16.83 -31.32 29.30
C VAL A 497 -17.34 -32.72 28.96
N ILE A 498 -16.47 -33.49 28.32
CA ILE A 498 -16.69 -34.91 28.05
C ILE A 498 -16.06 -35.68 29.21
N GLN A 499 -16.91 -36.15 30.12
CA GLN A 499 -16.55 -37.03 31.23
C GLN A 499 -16.41 -38.45 30.72
N ILE A 500 -15.24 -39.04 30.87
CA ILE A 500 -14.88 -40.35 30.35
C ILE A 500 -14.62 -41.27 31.53
N SER A 501 -15.50 -42.24 31.75
CA SER A 501 -15.39 -43.22 32.85
C SER A 501 -14.10 -44.03 32.77
N ALA A 502 -13.71 -44.68 33.87
CA ALA A 502 -12.63 -45.67 33.84
C ALA A 502 -12.87 -46.75 32.78
N GLY A 503 -11.86 -47.04 31.97
CA GLY A 503 -11.95 -47.99 30.86
C GLY A 503 -10.86 -47.79 29.81
N TYR A 504 -10.72 -48.80 28.94
CA TYR A 504 -9.86 -48.78 27.76
C TYR A 504 -10.72 -48.55 26.52
N TYR A 505 -10.51 -47.40 25.88
CA TYR A 505 -11.21 -46.97 24.68
C TYR A 505 -10.30 -47.20 23.47
N ILE A 506 -10.51 -48.33 22.79
CA ILE A 506 -9.73 -48.73 21.62
C ILE A 506 -10.33 -48.09 20.37
N GLU A 507 -10.00 -46.83 20.13
CA GLU A 507 -10.55 -46.02 19.04
C GLU A 507 -9.58 -44.92 18.61
N LYS A 508 -9.75 -44.41 17.38
CA LYS A 508 -9.10 -43.17 16.95
C LYS A 508 -10.04 -42.00 17.19
N VAL A 509 -9.53 -40.95 17.84
CA VAL A 509 -10.29 -39.75 18.14
C VAL A 509 -9.73 -38.55 17.38
N VAL A 510 -10.60 -37.82 16.69
CA VAL A 510 -10.26 -36.56 16.02
C VAL A 510 -11.18 -35.46 16.52
N VAL A 511 -10.58 -34.44 17.14
CA VAL A 511 -11.28 -33.20 17.55
C VAL A 511 -11.02 -32.12 16.48
N PRO A 512 -11.99 -31.83 15.59
CA PRO A 512 -11.78 -30.93 14.47
C PRO A 512 -11.67 -29.46 14.91
N VAL A 513 -11.01 -28.63 14.09
CA VAL A 513 -10.76 -27.20 14.36
C VAL A 513 -12.02 -26.38 14.64
N THR A 514 -13.14 -26.83 14.10
CA THR A 514 -14.47 -26.21 14.20
C THR A 514 -15.15 -26.44 15.54
N LYS A 515 -14.60 -27.26 16.44
CA LYS A 515 -15.19 -27.60 17.75
C LYS A 515 -14.30 -27.14 18.92
N PRO A 516 -14.11 -25.82 19.15
CA PRO A 516 -13.30 -25.30 20.25
C PRO A 516 -13.96 -25.55 21.63
N TYR A 517 -13.21 -25.31 22.71
CA TYR A 517 -13.70 -25.41 24.10
C TYR A 517 -14.17 -26.81 24.54
N ILE A 518 -13.58 -27.87 23.99
CA ILE A 518 -13.81 -29.23 24.45
C ILE A 518 -12.80 -29.58 25.56
N THR A 519 -13.29 -30.13 26.66
CA THR A 519 -12.48 -30.71 27.74
C THR A 519 -12.71 -32.21 27.81
N PHE A 520 -11.65 -33.02 27.74
CA PHE A 520 -11.69 -34.42 28.14
C PHE A 520 -11.36 -34.54 29.63
N GLN A 521 -12.24 -35.18 30.39
CA GLN A 521 -12.10 -35.36 31.82
C GLN A 521 -12.19 -36.86 32.14
N GLY A 522 -11.05 -37.50 32.41
CA GLY A 522 -11.02 -38.89 32.87
C GLY A 522 -11.20 -39.01 34.39
N GLU A 523 -11.41 -40.24 34.85
CA GLU A 523 -11.48 -40.62 36.28
C GLU A 523 -10.11 -40.88 36.90
N GLY A 524 -9.06 -40.93 36.09
CA GLY A 524 -7.69 -41.10 36.55
C GLY A 524 -6.77 -41.53 35.42
N ARG A 525 -5.52 -41.05 35.45
CA ARG A 525 -4.50 -41.40 34.44
C ARG A 525 -4.30 -42.90 34.28
N GLU A 526 -4.32 -43.65 35.38
CA GLU A 526 -4.04 -45.09 35.38
C GLU A 526 -5.25 -45.95 34.99
N VAL A 527 -6.46 -45.37 34.94
CA VAL A 527 -7.72 -46.12 34.78
C VAL A 527 -8.55 -45.71 33.57
N THR A 528 -8.33 -44.51 33.01
CA THR A 528 -9.00 -44.03 31.79
C THR A 528 -7.98 -43.88 30.67
N VAL A 529 -8.08 -44.72 29.63
CA VAL A 529 -7.08 -44.79 28.55
C VAL A 529 -7.76 -44.78 27.17
N ILE A 530 -7.34 -43.89 26.28
CA ILE A 530 -7.67 -43.94 24.84
C ILE A 530 -6.46 -44.47 24.10
N GLU A 531 -6.63 -45.57 23.35
CA GLU A 531 -5.51 -46.25 22.70
C GLU A 531 -5.77 -46.70 21.26
N TRP A 532 -4.70 -46.68 20.47
CA TRP A 532 -4.65 -47.20 19.11
C TRP A 532 -3.26 -47.78 18.82
N HIS A 533 -2.99 -48.22 17.58
CA HIS A 533 -1.78 -49.01 17.25
C HIS A 533 -1.18 -48.74 15.85
N ASP A 534 -1.52 -47.61 15.22
CA ASP A 534 -1.03 -47.28 13.88
C ASP A 534 0.47 -46.93 13.91
N ARG A 535 1.19 -47.35 12.86
CA ARG A 535 2.59 -46.97 12.58
C ARG A 535 2.69 -46.24 11.24
N ALA A 536 3.74 -45.45 11.06
CA ALA A 536 3.89 -44.59 9.87
C ALA A 536 3.89 -45.37 8.54
N ARG A 537 4.37 -46.61 8.55
CA ARG A 537 4.38 -47.52 7.39
C ARG A 537 3.03 -48.19 7.10
N ASP A 538 2.12 -48.21 8.07
CA ASP A 538 0.82 -48.86 7.89
C ASP A 538 0.00 -48.08 6.86
N ARG A 539 -0.89 -48.78 6.15
CA ARG A 539 -1.71 -48.19 5.09
C ARG A 539 -3.03 -47.70 5.66
N GLY A 540 -3.38 -46.45 5.36
CA GLY A 540 -4.69 -45.90 5.70
C GLY A 540 -5.79 -46.36 4.75
N ALA A 541 -7.02 -45.90 4.98
CA ALA A 541 -8.20 -46.25 4.17
C ALA A 541 -8.06 -45.93 2.67
N ASN A 542 -7.20 -44.97 2.31
CA ASN A 542 -6.91 -44.60 0.92
C ASN A 542 -5.81 -45.45 0.26
N GLY A 543 -5.33 -46.50 0.94
CA GLY A 543 -4.25 -47.38 0.48
C GLY A 543 -2.83 -46.79 0.56
N GLN A 544 -2.69 -45.51 0.95
CA GLN A 544 -1.39 -44.86 1.12
C GLN A 544 -0.85 -45.07 2.53
N GLN A 545 0.48 -45.02 2.68
CA GLN A 545 1.10 -45.02 4.01
C GLN A 545 0.63 -43.84 4.84
N LEU A 546 0.32 -44.09 6.12
CA LEU A 546 -0.16 -43.07 7.05
C LEU A 546 0.84 -41.93 7.22
N ARG A 547 2.15 -42.27 7.24
CA ARG A 547 3.24 -41.39 7.71
C ARG A 547 3.01 -40.95 9.16
N THR A 548 4.02 -40.37 9.81
CA THR A 548 3.98 -40.04 11.25
C THR A 548 2.71 -39.29 11.68
N TYR A 549 2.33 -38.21 10.99
CA TYR A 549 1.23 -37.35 11.43
C TYR A 549 -0.16 -38.01 11.48
N ARG A 550 -0.39 -39.12 10.77
CA ARG A 550 -1.69 -39.81 10.74
C ARG A 550 -1.76 -41.02 11.68
N THR A 551 -0.68 -41.36 12.39
CA THR A 551 -0.66 -42.51 13.32
C THR A 551 -1.21 -42.20 14.70
N ALA A 552 -1.45 -40.92 14.99
CA ALA A 552 -1.97 -40.46 16.27
C ALA A 552 -3.25 -41.21 16.70
N SER A 553 -3.25 -41.78 17.90
CA SER A 553 -4.46 -42.34 18.54
C SER A 553 -5.49 -41.23 18.76
N VAL A 554 -5.04 -40.06 19.22
CA VAL A 554 -5.88 -38.86 19.34
C VAL A 554 -5.25 -37.67 18.61
N SER A 555 -6.03 -37.01 17.74
CA SER A 555 -5.64 -35.79 17.03
C SER A 555 -6.55 -34.63 17.39
N VAL A 556 -5.98 -33.55 17.92
CA VAL A 556 -6.71 -32.35 18.31
C VAL A 556 -6.28 -31.15 17.47
N PHE A 557 -7.22 -30.62 16.71
CA PHE A 557 -7.07 -29.41 15.89
C PHE A 557 -7.85 -28.22 16.47
N ALA A 558 -8.71 -28.45 17.47
CA ALA A 558 -9.53 -27.44 18.11
C ALA A 558 -8.73 -26.53 19.07
N ASN A 559 -9.01 -25.23 19.02
CA ASN A 559 -8.47 -24.27 19.99
C ASN A 559 -9.14 -24.42 21.36
N TYR A 560 -8.44 -24.03 22.43
CA TYR A 560 -8.94 -24.11 23.81
C TYR A 560 -9.31 -25.52 24.28
N PHE A 561 -8.69 -26.54 23.70
CA PHE A 561 -8.86 -27.91 24.16
C PHE A 561 -8.23 -28.10 25.54
N SER A 562 -8.87 -28.90 26.40
CA SER A 562 -8.28 -29.32 27.67
C SER A 562 -8.37 -30.84 27.84
N ALA A 563 -7.38 -31.44 28.48
CA ALA A 563 -7.48 -32.81 28.96
C ALA A 563 -7.00 -32.91 30.41
N ARG A 564 -7.73 -33.67 31.23
CA ARG A 564 -7.43 -33.87 32.65
C ARG A 564 -7.56 -35.33 33.03
N ASN A 565 -6.59 -35.83 33.81
CA ASN A 565 -6.63 -37.15 34.46
C ASN A 565 -6.98 -38.31 33.52
N ILE A 566 -6.38 -38.34 32.33
CA ILE A 566 -6.62 -39.34 31.29
C ILE A 566 -5.32 -39.68 30.57
N SER A 567 -5.22 -40.90 30.05
CA SER A 567 -4.07 -41.38 29.29
C SER A 567 -4.36 -41.58 27.81
N PHE A 568 -3.36 -41.25 26.99
CA PHE A 568 -3.37 -41.46 25.55
C PHE A 568 -2.22 -42.38 25.18
N LYS A 569 -2.51 -43.45 24.45
CA LYS A 569 -1.51 -44.49 24.18
C LYS A 569 -1.49 -44.90 22.71
N ASN A 570 -0.28 -45.10 22.18
CA ASN A 570 -0.07 -45.89 20.99
C ASN A 570 0.64 -47.18 21.38
N THR A 571 0.01 -48.33 21.11
CA THR A 571 0.49 -49.65 21.56
C THR A 571 1.47 -50.29 20.57
N ALA A 572 1.84 -49.59 19.49
CA ALA A 572 2.89 -50.06 18.58
C ALA A 572 4.21 -50.28 19.34
N PRO A 573 4.91 -51.40 19.10
CA PRO A 573 6.12 -51.72 19.83
C PRO A 573 7.27 -50.79 19.45
N ALA A 574 8.23 -50.63 20.37
CA ALA A 574 9.41 -49.81 20.13
C ALA A 574 10.21 -50.31 18.91
N PRO A 575 10.65 -49.40 18.02
CA PRO A 575 11.42 -49.78 16.85
C PRO A 575 12.80 -50.32 17.25
N MET A 576 13.25 -51.35 16.54
CA MET A 576 14.65 -51.76 16.57
C MET A 576 15.52 -50.79 15.75
N PRO A 577 16.82 -50.64 16.06
CA PRO A 577 17.73 -49.82 15.27
C PRO A 577 17.69 -50.16 13.77
N GLY A 578 17.59 -49.14 12.91
CA GLY A 578 17.55 -49.27 11.45
C GLY A 578 16.16 -49.53 10.86
N MET A 579 15.13 -49.72 11.68
CA MET A 579 13.76 -49.87 11.20
C MET A 579 13.18 -48.55 10.67
N GLN A 580 12.64 -48.57 9.44
CA GLN A 580 12.02 -47.40 8.80
C GLN A 580 10.50 -47.44 8.88
N GLY A 581 9.87 -46.29 9.15
CA GLY A 581 8.41 -46.14 9.16
C GLY A 581 7.70 -46.69 10.41
N TRP A 582 8.40 -46.77 11.55
CA TRP A 582 7.87 -47.28 12.81
C TRP A 582 7.44 -46.20 13.80
N GLN A 583 7.44 -44.93 13.39
CA GLN A 583 6.92 -43.82 14.17
C GLN A 583 5.44 -44.06 14.50
N ALA A 584 5.05 -43.83 15.75
CA ALA A 584 3.73 -44.19 16.27
C ALA A 584 3.28 -43.19 17.33
N VAL A 585 2.47 -42.22 16.91
CA VAL A 585 2.04 -41.10 17.74
C VAL A 585 0.89 -41.54 18.65
N ALA A 586 0.95 -41.22 19.94
CA ALA A 586 -0.14 -41.41 20.88
C ALA A 586 -1.10 -40.21 20.85
N PHE A 587 -0.53 -38.99 20.87
CA PHE A 587 -1.31 -37.77 20.88
C PHE A 587 -0.71 -36.71 19.96
N ARG A 588 -1.56 -36.05 19.16
CA ARG A 588 -1.19 -34.92 18.32
C ARG A 588 -2.02 -33.69 18.68
N ILE A 589 -1.35 -32.58 18.96
CA ILE A 589 -1.98 -31.28 19.23
C ILE A 589 -1.49 -30.22 18.24
N SER A 590 -2.43 -29.63 17.50
CA SER A 590 -2.19 -28.52 16.56
C SER A 590 -3.09 -27.30 16.85
N GLY A 591 -4.06 -27.46 17.75
CA GLY A 591 -4.97 -26.40 18.18
C GLY A 591 -4.34 -25.49 19.24
N ASP A 592 -4.52 -24.18 19.09
CA ASP A 592 -3.91 -23.19 19.97
C ASP A 592 -4.59 -23.11 21.35
N LYS A 593 -3.81 -22.84 22.41
CA LYS A 593 -4.26 -22.68 23.80
C LYS A 593 -4.78 -23.96 24.43
N ALA A 594 -4.03 -25.05 24.27
CA ALA A 594 -4.38 -26.33 24.86
C ALA A 594 -3.77 -26.52 26.26
N TYR A 595 -4.56 -27.08 27.19
CA TYR A 595 -4.15 -27.32 28.57
C TYR A 595 -4.25 -28.82 28.92
N PHE A 596 -3.19 -29.36 29.52
CA PHE A 596 -3.13 -30.76 29.95
C PHE A 596 -2.73 -30.81 31.42
N SER A 597 -3.48 -31.55 32.23
CA SER A 597 -3.23 -31.69 33.67
C SER A 597 -3.38 -33.12 34.13
N GLY A 598 -2.33 -33.70 34.74
CA GLY A 598 -2.42 -35.08 35.24
C GLY A 598 -2.59 -36.13 34.12
N CYS A 599 -2.27 -35.78 32.88
CA CYS A 599 -2.40 -36.68 31.73
C CYS A 599 -1.20 -37.63 31.59
N GLY A 600 -1.44 -38.78 30.96
CA GLY A 600 -0.42 -39.75 30.57
C GLY A 600 -0.30 -39.84 29.05
N PHE A 601 0.93 -39.88 28.53
CA PHE A 601 1.20 -40.06 27.11
C PHE A 601 2.17 -41.23 26.95
N TYR A 602 1.71 -42.33 26.37
CA TYR A 602 2.45 -43.59 26.30
C TYR A 602 2.71 -44.00 24.86
N GLY A 603 3.96 -44.25 24.52
CA GLY A 603 4.38 -44.69 23.20
C GLY A 603 5.86 -45.04 23.18
N ALA A 604 6.41 -45.20 21.99
CA ALA A 604 7.84 -45.43 21.80
C ALA A 604 8.46 -44.29 20.98
N GLN A 605 8.51 -44.42 19.66
CA GLN A 605 9.02 -43.35 18.80
C GLN A 605 7.89 -42.37 18.43
N ASP A 606 8.14 -41.07 18.58
CA ASP A 606 7.24 -39.98 18.24
C ASP A 606 5.94 -39.94 19.09
N THR A 607 6.01 -40.27 20.40
CA THR A 607 4.83 -40.38 21.29
C THR A 607 3.90 -39.16 21.28
N LEU A 608 4.43 -37.97 21.52
CA LEU A 608 3.68 -36.70 21.60
C LEU A 608 4.08 -35.77 20.45
N CYS A 609 3.17 -35.61 19.50
CA CYS A 609 3.29 -34.63 18.42
C CYS A 609 2.73 -33.28 18.87
N ASP A 610 3.59 -32.45 19.45
CA ASP A 610 3.32 -31.05 19.78
C ASP A 610 3.56 -30.19 18.52
N ASP A 611 2.62 -30.31 17.59
CA ASP A 611 2.71 -29.88 16.19
C ASP A 611 2.79 -28.35 16.05
N ALA A 612 1.76 -27.64 16.53
CA ALA A 612 1.64 -26.19 16.43
C ALA A 612 0.68 -25.62 17.49
N GLY A 613 0.89 -24.37 17.88
CA GLY A 613 0.05 -23.68 18.88
C GLY A 613 0.76 -23.40 20.20
N ARG A 614 0.02 -22.81 21.15
CA ARG A 614 0.48 -22.58 22.52
C ARG A 614 -0.10 -23.63 23.46
N HIS A 615 0.75 -24.39 24.14
CA HIS A 615 0.30 -25.47 25.02
C HIS A 615 0.92 -25.36 26.41
N TYR A 616 0.20 -25.87 27.40
CA TYR A 616 0.67 -25.94 28.77
C TYR A 616 0.35 -27.33 29.33
N PHE A 617 1.41 -28.09 29.60
CA PHE A 617 1.35 -29.43 30.19
C PHE A 617 1.78 -29.32 31.65
N LYS A 618 0.94 -29.81 32.56
CA LYS A 618 1.17 -29.72 33.99
C LYS A 618 0.96 -31.07 34.64
N ASP A 619 1.88 -31.49 35.50
CA ASP A 619 1.76 -32.74 36.27
C ASP A 619 1.53 -33.96 35.34
N CYS A 620 2.08 -33.91 34.11
CA CYS A 620 1.91 -34.97 33.09
C CYS A 620 3.04 -36.01 33.15
N TYR A 621 2.72 -37.25 32.78
CA TYR A 621 3.71 -38.30 32.54
C TYR A 621 3.81 -38.55 31.03
N ILE A 622 5.01 -38.48 30.46
CA ILE A 622 5.27 -38.64 29.03
C ILE A 622 6.36 -39.70 28.86
N GLU A 623 6.02 -40.78 28.17
CA GLU A 623 6.89 -41.94 27.98
C GLU A 623 7.27 -42.15 26.50
N GLY A 624 8.55 -42.46 26.26
CA GLY A 624 8.97 -42.91 24.94
C GLY A 624 10.46 -43.17 24.77
N SER A 625 10.87 -43.43 23.53
CA SER A 625 12.24 -43.77 23.16
C SER A 625 12.90 -42.68 22.31
N ILE A 626 12.51 -42.51 21.05
CA ILE A 626 13.11 -41.58 20.09
C ILE A 626 12.14 -40.45 19.77
N ASP A 627 12.61 -39.21 19.90
CA ASP A 627 11.88 -37.96 19.64
C ASP A 627 10.47 -37.96 20.24
N PHE A 628 10.34 -38.49 21.46
CA PHE A 628 9.02 -38.78 22.01
C PHE A 628 8.21 -37.52 22.35
N ILE A 629 8.83 -36.33 22.31
CA ILE A 629 8.17 -35.03 22.19
C ILE A 629 8.71 -34.33 20.94
N PHE A 630 7.88 -34.06 19.94
CA PHE A 630 8.35 -33.44 18.69
C PHE A 630 7.34 -32.48 18.07
N GLY A 631 7.84 -31.54 17.26
CA GLY A 631 7.02 -30.59 16.49
C GLY A 631 7.49 -29.14 16.61
N ASN A 632 6.62 -28.20 16.27
CA ASN A 632 6.90 -26.75 16.27
C ASN A 632 6.01 -25.98 17.27
N GLY A 633 5.49 -26.65 18.30
CA GLY A 633 4.73 -26.00 19.38
C GLY A 633 5.50 -24.91 20.13
N ARG A 634 4.74 -24.01 20.76
CA ARG A 634 5.22 -23.04 21.77
C ARG A 634 4.68 -23.50 23.13
N SER A 635 5.44 -24.36 23.79
CA SER A 635 4.91 -25.19 24.87
C SER A 635 5.73 -25.13 26.13
N MET A 636 5.03 -25.14 27.26
CA MET A 636 5.61 -25.23 28.58
C MET A 636 5.16 -26.52 29.24
N TYR A 637 6.13 -27.34 29.63
CA TYR A 637 5.95 -28.55 30.42
C TYR A 637 6.40 -28.21 31.83
N LYS A 638 5.47 -28.26 32.79
CA LYS A 638 5.73 -27.90 34.17
C LYS A 638 5.40 -29.07 35.09
N ASP A 639 6.32 -29.39 36.01
CA ASP A 639 6.11 -30.47 36.98
C ASP A 639 5.83 -31.84 36.29
N CYS A 640 6.35 -32.04 35.07
CA CYS A 640 6.14 -33.26 34.30
C CYS A 640 7.23 -34.31 34.57
N GLU A 641 6.89 -35.58 34.43
CA GLU A 641 7.84 -36.68 34.33
C GLU A 641 8.00 -37.10 32.87
N LEU A 642 9.26 -37.09 32.41
CA LEU A 642 9.69 -37.48 31.07
C LEU A 642 10.43 -38.81 31.21
N HIS A 643 9.71 -39.91 31.00
CA HIS A 643 10.20 -41.25 31.28
C HIS A 643 10.70 -41.92 30.00
N SER A 644 12.00 -42.26 29.94
CA SER A 644 12.51 -42.95 28.78
C SER A 644 12.43 -44.47 28.91
N ILE A 645 11.98 -45.11 27.84
CA ILE A 645 12.04 -46.56 27.65
C ILE A 645 13.11 -46.96 26.62
N ALA A 646 14.06 -46.06 26.32
CA ALA A 646 15.12 -46.33 25.37
C ALA A 646 16.11 -47.36 25.94
N THR A 647 16.51 -48.34 25.11
CA THR A 647 17.46 -49.40 25.52
C THR A 647 18.85 -49.23 24.93
N ARG A 648 18.98 -48.46 23.84
CA ARG A 648 20.25 -48.29 23.11
C ARG A 648 20.50 -46.86 22.67
N PHE A 649 19.45 -46.18 22.24
CA PHE A 649 19.49 -44.79 21.81
C PHE A 649 18.08 -44.21 21.89
N GLY A 650 17.96 -42.99 22.38
CA GLY A 650 16.71 -42.28 22.47
C GLY A 650 16.91 -40.77 22.44
N SER A 651 15.81 -40.02 22.35
CA SER A 651 15.81 -38.57 22.42
C SER A 651 14.49 -38.08 23.04
N ILE A 652 14.61 -37.18 24.01
CA ILE A 652 13.44 -36.61 24.70
C ILE A 652 12.65 -35.72 23.76
N ALA A 653 13.32 -34.73 23.16
CA ALA A 653 12.66 -33.68 22.41
C ALA A 653 13.27 -33.43 21.03
N ALA A 654 12.46 -33.21 20.00
CA ALA A 654 12.90 -32.78 18.67
C ALA A 654 12.10 -31.59 18.16
N HIS A 655 12.71 -30.39 18.23
CA HIS A 655 12.01 -29.15 17.91
C HIS A 655 12.23 -28.71 16.46
N PHE A 656 11.14 -28.38 15.76
CA PHE A 656 11.13 -28.08 14.32
C PHE A 656 10.90 -26.59 14.02
N ARG A 657 11.67 -25.71 14.65
CA ARG A 657 11.66 -24.28 14.33
C ARG A 657 12.58 -23.96 13.16
N ASN A 658 12.06 -23.32 12.11
CA ASN A 658 12.78 -23.09 10.85
C ASN A 658 13.16 -21.63 10.61
N THR A 659 12.60 -20.68 11.35
CA THR A 659 12.92 -19.25 11.21
C THR A 659 13.16 -18.55 12.55
N LEU A 660 13.90 -17.44 12.52
CA LEU A 660 14.16 -16.62 13.71
C LEU A 660 12.90 -15.91 14.23
N ASP A 661 11.95 -15.60 13.36
CA ASP A 661 10.73 -14.84 13.73
C ASP A 661 9.70 -15.70 14.46
N GLU A 662 9.76 -17.02 14.29
CA GLU A 662 8.91 -17.96 15.04
C GLU A 662 9.17 -17.83 16.54
N LYS A 663 8.10 -17.68 17.33
CA LYS A 663 8.17 -17.61 18.79
C LYS A 663 8.02 -18.97 19.46
N THR A 664 8.18 -20.07 18.71
CA THR A 664 7.97 -21.46 19.12
C THR A 664 9.17 -22.02 19.88
N GLY A 665 8.97 -23.09 20.64
CA GLY A 665 10.01 -23.69 21.48
C GLY A 665 9.40 -24.53 22.58
N PHE A 666 10.19 -25.47 23.10
CA PHE A 666 9.83 -26.28 24.26
C PHE A 666 10.57 -25.78 25.50
N ALA A 667 9.82 -25.48 26.55
CA ALA A 667 10.33 -25.09 27.85
C ALA A 667 9.91 -26.13 28.90
N PHE A 668 10.89 -26.82 29.47
CA PHE A 668 10.71 -27.79 30.54
C PHE A 668 11.12 -27.15 31.86
N LEU A 669 10.17 -27.07 32.80
CA LEU A 669 10.32 -26.35 34.06
C LEU A 669 9.93 -27.26 35.22
N ASP A 670 10.83 -27.45 36.19
CA ASP A 670 10.59 -28.30 37.36
C ASP A 670 10.20 -29.76 36.99
N CYS A 671 10.65 -30.22 35.82
CA CYS A 671 10.40 -31.59 35.35
C CYS A 671 11.39 -32.60 35.94
N LYS A 672 11.11 -33.89 35.74
CA LYS A 672 12.03 -35.01 36.01
C LYS A 672 12.24 -35.82 34.74
N VAL A 673 13.49 -36.14 34.44
CA VAL A 673 13.87 -37.08 33.39
C VAL A 673 14.32 -38.38 34.07
N THR A 674 13.59 -39.46 33.79
CA THR A 674 13.73 -40.76 34.45
C THR A 674 13.75 -41.90 33.42
N GLY A 675 13.98 -43.14 33.85
CA GLY A 675 13.83 -44.34 33.01
C GLY A 675 15.14 -44.99 32.61
N ASN A 676 15.28 -45.34 31.34
CA ASN A 676 16.40 -46.11 30.80
C ASN A 676 17.23 -45.28 29.80
N GLY A 677 18.53 -45.57 29.70
CA GLY A 677 19.48 -44.86 28.85
C GLY A 677 20.22 -45.78 27.87
N PRO A 678 21.03 -45.20 26.95
CA PRO A 678 21.39 -43.78 26.87
C PRO A 678 20.41 -42.92 26.02
N ILE A 679 20.08 -41.71 26.49
CA ILE A 679 19.18 -40.75 25.80
C ILE A 679 19.78 -39.37 25.56
N LEU A 680 19.38 -38.76 24.44
CA LEU A 680 19.61 -37.35 24.14
C LEU A 680 18.53 -36.50 24.79
N VAL A 681 18.90 -35.35 25.35
CA VAL A 681 17.87 -34.42 25.88
C VAL A 681 17.19 -33.63 24.77
N GLY A 682 17.74 -33.64 23.57
CA GLY A 682 16.96 -33.36 22.37
C GLY A 682 17.74 -33.34 21.07
N ARG A 683 17.05 -33.01 19.98
CA ARG A 683 17.58 -32.92 18.61
C ARG A 683 17.06 -31.68 17.88
N ALA A 684 17.92 -31.12 17.03
CA ALA A 684 17.58 -30.00 16.18
C ALA A 684 16.93 -30.49 14.88
N MET A 685 15.60 -30.69 14.89
CA MET A 685 14.88 -31.06 13.66
C MET A 685 14.76 -29.87 12.70
N GLY A 686 14.61 -28.65 13.24
CA GLY A 686 14.58 -27.41 12.48
C GLY A 686 15.85 -26.56 12.68
N LYS A 687 16.17 -25.70 11.71
CA LYS A 687 17.40 -24.89 11.70
C LYS A 687 17.57 -23.98 12.93
N TYR A 688 16.47 -23.52 13.52
CA TYR A 688 16.43 -22.63 14.69
C TYR A 688 15.74 -23.30 15.89
N ALA A 689 15.80 -24.64 15.96
CA ALA A 689 15.25 -25.44 17.05
C ALA A 689 15.51 -24.81 18.42
N ARG A 690 14.50 -24.81 19.29
CA ARG A 690 14.60 -24.18 20.61
C ARG A 690 14.06 -25.07 21.72
N ILE A 691 14.96 -25.53 22.59
CA ILE A 691 14.65 -26.40 23.72
C ILE A 691 15.37 -25.86 24.95
N VAL A 692 14.63 -25.64 26.04
CA VAL A 692 15.17 -25.11 27.29
C VAL A 692 14.73 -25.97 28.46
N TYR A 693 15.69 -26.44 29.26
CA TYR A 693 15.45 -27.14 30.51
C TYR A 693 15.81 -26.21 31.68
N SER A 694 14.92 -26.10 32.66
CA SER A 694 15.09 -25.25 33.82
C SER A 694 14.64 -25.97 35.08
N TYR A 695 15.48 -25.97 36.13
CA TYR A 695 15.21 -26.65 37.41
C TYR A 695 14.81 -28.13 37.25
N THR A 696 15.22 -28.76 36.16
CA THR A 696 14.83 -30.12 35.80
C THR A 696 15.81 -31.12 36.42
N TYR A 697 15.27 -32.18 37.03
CA TYR A 697 16.06 -33.32 37.51
C TYR A 697 16.40 -34.26 36.35
N PHE A 698 17.65 -34.73 36.28
CA PHE A 698 18.08 -35.74 35.32
C PHE A 698 18.68 -36.95 36.05
N ASP A 699 18.07 -38.11 35.84
CA ASP A 699 18.63 -39.40 36.26
C ASP A 699 19.87 -39.80 35.41
N ASP A 700 20.57 -40.86 35.79
CA ASP A 700 21.79 -41.34 35.10
C ASP A 700 21.48 -42.11 33.80
N VAL A 701 20.70 -41.46 32.93
CA VAL A 701 20.21 -41.99 31.65
C VAL A 701 20.69 -41.17 30.46
N VAL A 702 21.21 -39.97 30.72
CA VAL A 702 21.60 -39.00 29.69
C VAL A 702 22.92 -39.41 29.04
N ALA A 703 22.93 -39.51 27.71
CA ALA A 703 24.12 -39.84 26.94
C ALA A 703 25.12 -38.66 26.94
N HIS A 704 26.43 -38.92 27.03
CA HIS A 704 27.47 -37.87 26.96
C HIS A 704 27.41 -36.97 25.70
N ALA A 705 26.92 -37.50 24.58
CA ALA A 705 26.71 -36.73 23.37
C ALA A 705 25.30 -36.11 23.38
N VAL A 706 25.02 -35.14 24.24
CA VAL A 706 23.67 -34.75 24.69
C VAL A 706 22.69 -34.19 23.59
N TRP A 707 23.14 -33.83 22.36
CA TRP A 707 22.31 -33.46 21.20
C TRP A 707 22.99 -33.86 19.89
N ASP A 708 22.24 -34.47 18.99
CA ASP A 708 22.69 -34.80 17.63
C ASP A 708 22.30 -33.66 16.68
N GLY A 709 23.31 -32.93 16.20
CA GLY A 709 23.16 -31.98 15.10
C GLY A 709 23.20 -32.77 13.79
N LEU A 710 22.04 -32.97 13.17
CA LEU A 710 21.94 -33.51 11.82
C LEU A 710 22.96 -32.79 10.90
N ASP A 711 23.91 -33.58 10.39
CA ASP A 711 25.01 -33.28 9.47
C ASP A 711 26.12 -32.32 9.95
N GLN A 712 27.21 -32.90 10.43
CA GLN A 712 28.54 -32.24 10.54
C GLN A 712 29.15 -31.87 9.16
N THR A 713 28.51 -32.24 8.04
CA THR A 713 29.02 -32.02 6.68
C THR A 713 28.58 -30.68 6.06
N THR A 714 27.64 -29.96 6.69
CA THR A 714 27.25 -28.60 6.25
C THR A 714 27.47 -27.59 7.38
N ASN A 715 27.98 -26.41 7.06
CA ASN A 715 28.31 -25.28 7.95
C ASN A 715 27.12 -24.69 8.78
N ASN A 716 26.08 -25.46 9.11
CA ASN A 716 24.83 -25.01 9.74
C ASN A 716 24.88 -24.87 11.28
N ASN A 717 26.06 -24.98 11.91
CA ASN A 717 26.16 -25.30 13.33
C ASN A 717 26.13 -24.11 14.33
N ARG A 718 25.31 -23.06 14.11
CA ARG A 718 25.20 -21.93 15.10
C ARG A 718 23.81 -21.35 15.36
N THR A 719 22.74 -21.92 14.82
CA THR A 719 21.41 -21.27 14.84
C THR A 719 20.39 -21.88 15.81
N ALA A 720 20.55 -23.14 16.24
CA ALA A 720 19.70 -23.73 17.27
C ALA A 720 19.99 -23.10 18.66
N PHE A 721 18.95 -23.02 19.49
CA PHE A 721 19.03 -22.51 20.86
C PHE A 721 18.68 -23.62 21.85
N PHE A 722 19.71 -24.27 22.38
CA PHE A 722 19.57 -25.22 23.48
C PHE A 722 20.11 -24.59 24.77
N GLY A 723 19.28 -24.63 25.81
CA GLY A 723 19.57 -23.95 27.08
C GLY A 723 19.32 -24.84 28.29
N VAL A 724 20.22 -24.77 29.26
CA VAL A 724 20.08 -25.43 30.56
C VAL A 724 20.23 -24.41 31.68
N TYR A 725 19.35 -24.47 32.67
CA TYR A 725 19.35 -23.52 33.79
C TYR A 725 19.07 -24.25 35.11
N LYS A 726 20.08 -24.32 35.99
CA LYS A 726 19.96 -24.90 37.34
C LYS A 726 19.35 -26.32 37.36
N CYS A 727 19.65 -27.14 36.34
CA CYS A 727 19.31 -28.56 36.33
C CYS A 727 20.22 -29.33 37.31
N TRP A 728 19.72 -30.45 37.85
CA TRP A 728 20.41 -31.22 38.90
C TRP A 728 20.13 -32.73 38.77
N GLY A 729 20.80 -33.55 39.58
CA GLY A 729 20.72 -35.03 39.50
C GLY A 729 21.97 -35.65 38.87
N PRO A 730 22.09 -37.00 38.90
CA PRO A 730 23.29 -37.71 38.44
C PRO A 730 23.57 -37.52 36.94
N GLY A 731 22.55 -37.31 36.11
CA GLY A 731 22.72 -37.00 34.68
C GLY A 731 23.05 -35.53 34.38
N ALA A 732 22.81 -34.60 35.31
CA ALA A 732 22.99 -33.17 35.05
C ALA A 732 24.43 -32.73 34.73
N PRO A 733 25.50 -33.30 35.31
CA PRO A 733 26.88 -32.98 34.94
C PRO A 733 27.18 -33.20 33.45
N THR A 734 26.52 -34.15 32.79
CA THR A 734 26.69 -34.39 31.34
C THR A 734 26.16 -33.23 30.48
N LEU A 735 25.30 -32.37 31.04
CA LEU A 735 24.75 -31.20 30.37
C LEU A 735 25.66 -29.96 30.49
N GLN A 736 26.58 -29.96 31.45
CA GLN A 736 27.48 -28.85 31.74
C GLN A 736 28.73 -28.93 30.85
N GLY A 737 29.18 -27.80 30.30
CA GLY A 737 30.44 -27.72 29.53
C GLY A 737 30.36 -28.17 28.06
N VAL A 738 29.18 -28.46 27.53
CA VAL A 738 29.03 -28.87 26.12
C VAL A 738 28.86 -27.65 25.20
N SER A 739 29.74 -27.52 24.20
CA SER A 739 29.87 -26.31 23.37
C SER A 739 28.60 -25.82 22.63
N TRP A 740 27.60 -26.68 22.46
CA TRP A 740 26.39 -26.41 21.68
C TRP A 740 25.13 -26.07 22.51
N ALA A 741 25.24 -26.07 23.84
CA ALA A 741 24.14 -25.86 24.77
C ALA A 741 24.60 -24.82 25.76
N ARG A 742 23.81 -23.78 25.89
CA ARG A 742 24.16 -22.62 26.69
C ARG A 742 23.72 -22.89 28.10
N GLU A 743 24.67 -22.91 29.01
CA GLU A 743 24.35 -22.65 30.40
C GLU A 743 23.80 -21.22 30.49
N LEU A 744 22.54 -21.12 30.88
CA LEU A 744 21.84 -19.85 30.91
C LEU A 744 22.08 -19.14 32.24
N ASP A 745 22.14 -17.82 32.20
CA ASP A 745 21.95 -16.99 33.38
C ASP A 745 20.45 -16.73 33.61
N TYR A 746 20.12 -16.05 34.71
CA TYR A 746 18.73 -15.70 35.02
C TYR A 746 18.09 -14.85 33.91
N ASP A 747 18.83 -13.89 33.34
CA ASP A 747 18.31 -12.97 32.32
C ASP A 747 18.02 -13.68 30.98
N SER A 748 18.75 -14.75 30.66
CA SER A 748 18.45 -15.58 29.50
C SER A 748 17.34 -16.59 29.79
N ALA A 749 17.30 -17.14 31.02
CA ALA A 749 16.35 -18.16 31.43
C ALA A 749 14.95 -17.63 31.74
N HIS A 750 14.81 -16.43 32.35
CA HIS A 750 13.53 -15.95 32.94
C HIS A 750 12.34 -15.98 31.98
N LYS A 751 12.59 -15.82 30.67
CA LYS A 751 11.58 -15.88 29.61
C LYS A 751 10.91 -17.25 29.50
N PHE A 752 11.62 -18.31 29.89
CA PHE A 752 11.19 -19.72 29.87
C PHE A 752 10.76 -20.23 31.26
N LEU A 753 10.93 -19.44 32.33
CA LEU A 753 10.53 -19.79 33.69
C LEU A 753 9.07 -19.41 34.02
N ALA A 754 8.43 -18.60 33.17
CA ALA A 754 7.13 -18.03 33.45
C ALA A 754 6.10 -18.39 32.38
N LYS A 755 4.83 -18.51 32.79
CA LYS A 755 3.68 -18.78 31.88
C LYS A 755 3.54 -17.73 30.77
N SER A 756 4.18 -16.57 30.88
CA SER A 756 4.30 -15.60 29.77
C SER A 756 4.98 -16.20 28.53
N PHE A 757 5.82 -17.22 28.68
CA PHE A 757 6.39 -17.96 27.56
C PHE A 757 5.32 -18.53 26.64
N VAL A 758 4.15 -18.90 27.15
CA VAL A 758 3.01 -19.39 26.35
C VAL A 758 1.84 -18.42 26.36
N ASN A 759 2.05 -17.18 26.81
CA ASN A 759 0.99 -16.20 27.04
C ASN A 759 -0.12 -16.72 27.99
N GLY A 760 0.20 -17.64 28.90
CA GLY A 760 -0.74 -18.42 29.70
C GLY A 760 -1.73 -17.60 30.53
N ARG A 761 -1.31 -16.42 31.02
CA ARG A 761 -2.17 -15.49 31.78
C ARG A 761 -3.43 -15.03 31.02
N HIS A 762 -3.48 -15.21 29.70
CA HIS A 762 -4.59 -14.77 28.86
C HIS A 762 -5.60 -15.86 28.52
N TRP A 763 -5.29 -17.13 28.79
CA TRP A 763 -6.10 -18.25 28.30
C TRP A 763 -6.15 -19.47 29.21
N ILE A 764 -5.19 -19.66 30.11
CA ILE A 764 -5.27 -20.66 31.17
C ILE A 764 -6.25 -20.14 32.21
N ALA A 765 -7.22 -20.95 32.61
CA ALA A 765 -8.21 -20.56 33.60
C ALA A 765 -7.53 -20.23 34.95
N PRO A 766 -8.04 -19.28 35.76
CA PRO A 766 -7.44 -18.93 37.05
C PRO A 766 -7.26 -20.13 38.00
N SER A 767 -8.14 -21.12 37.95
CA SER A 767 -8.05 -22.37 38.72
C SER A 767 -6.89 -23.27 38.28
N ASP A 768 -6.43 -23.12 37.05
CA ASP A 768 -5.32 -23.86 36.42
C ASP A 768 -4.02 -23.00 36.36
N ALA A 769 -4.11 -21.73 36.76
CA ALA A 769 -3.08 -20.69 36.60
C ALA A 769 -2.10 -20.56 37.78
#